data_AF-A0A660PDG7-F1
#
_entry.id   AF-A0A660PDG7-F1
#
_cell.length_a   1.000
_cell.length_b   1.000
_cell.length_c   1.000
_cell.angle_alpha   90.00
_cell.angle_beta   90.00
_cell.angle_gamma   90.00
#
_symmetry.space_group_name_H-M   'P 1'
#
loop_
_entity.id
_entity.type
_entity.pdbx_description
1 polymer ?
#
loop_
_entity_poly.entity_id
_entity_poly.type
_entity_poly.pdbx_seq_one_letter_code
_entity_poly.pdbx_strand_id
1 'polypeptide(L)'
;MLGMILFWHIFLAGIFMYLCARQFKLEKIPSLLAGITYMFAPYLVAMVSPWHDGKIFVTTLFPLTVLFLERGFESKGGFKSFFNFSMMGLVIGFIILSPHPQMSYFALWALGFYTLYKLIVNYVKNKNIVRLIRPASLAAYAVVIGLLLSAIQFYPGYNYTTNFSPRTDRSSGWEWATSWSMHEEEAFSLLIPEFSGTSTQKGKTVYWGKNSFKDNSESISVVAIFLALIGLFFSRKKKVYFFGGLALFALLYALGATTPFFHLFYLIPKVSSMRAPSMIMFLFTFSISLIAAYGLQWLMTSTAKPVIPNKKFNYLLWGMPSFMFLLAILFTASGRGMINLWSSLFYSDLTQPIGRGYSKLDLAYNNLPSIQSGAWWSFLAITAVAVLIWLYKSGKAGKSIFLVLLLIPMFNDVRFDKRFISTVDPAPYWQPNVLVDYFKKQPGNYRVMNFTRAVSKNYLPQYGIPVIEGYHGNQLNWYDKLMTYNKNRGMANPRLLNLSCAKYIMVPGNQQLDANYFGEKLLTQAADFGQVKIMKNDNVFPRTFLVDQYQIFENSDQIRKELFDGNTNLRNTVLLEKEPQLNIERDSLSKDSAWISEYQTDSVIINLNITNNKLLVLTDNFYESWHAEIDGNPAEILRAYSTYRAVAIPARSKQIIFRYSSEKYHIGKLLTQIISIYLLLIIGLFFFKGFKKE
;
A
#
# COMPACT_ATOMS: atom_id res chain seq x y z
N MET A 1 2.18 19.69 -4.99
CA MET A 1 1.78 18.72 -6.03
C MET A 1 1.18 17.43 -5.45
N LEU A 2 1.85 16.74 -4.52
CA LEU A 2 1.36 15.46 -3.95
C LEU A 2 -0.01 15.55 -3.24
N GLY A 3 -0.27 16.58 -2.44
CA GLY A 3 -1.58 16.76 -1.78
C GLY A 3 -2.75 16.93 -2.76
N MET A 4 -2.51 17.53 -3.94
CA MET A 4 -3.54 17.67 -4.97
C MET A 4 -3.92 16.32 -5.58
N ILE A 5 -2.98 15.39 -5.72
CA ILE A 5 -3.26 14.04 -6.23
C ILE A 5 -4.27 13.34 -5.31
N LEU A 6 -4.07 13.41 -4.00
CA LEU A 6 -4.99 12.81 -3.02
C LEU A 6 -6.38 13.47 -3.08
N PHE A 7 -6.43 14.80 -3.12
CA PHE A 7 -7.67 15.56 -3.24
C PHE A 7 -8.47 15.16 -4.50
N TRP A 8 -7.82 15.11 -5.66
CA TRP A 8 -8.48 14.75 -6.91
C TRP A 8 -9.01 13.33 -6.90
N HIS A 9 -8.29 12.37 -6.32
CA HIS A 9 -8.77 10.99 -6.23
C HIS A 9 -9.99 10.88 -5.31
N ILE A 10 -9.99 11.54 -4.16
CA ILE A 10 -11.17 11.56 -3.27
C ILE A 10 -12.39 12.17 -4.00
N PHE A 11 -12.20 13.28 -4.70
CA PHE A 11 -13.27 13.91 -5.49
C PHE A 11 -13.78 13.00 -6.62
N LEU A 12 -12.86 12.37 -7.37
CA LEU A 12 -13.19 11.43 -8.43
C LEU A 12 -13.91 10.19 -7.90
N ALA A 13 -13.60 9.73 -6.68
CA ALA A 13 -14.29 8.60 -6.06
C ALA A 13 -15.80 8.89 -5.93
N GLY A 14 -16.17 10.11 -5.52
CA GLY A 14 -17.55 10.57 -5.48
C GLY A 14 -18.21 10.61 -6.85
N ILE A 15 -17.51 11.15 -7.86
CA ILE A 15 -18.01 11.22 -9.25
C ILE A 15 -18.24 9.82 -9.81
N PHE A 16 -17.25 8.92 -9.71
CA PHE A 16 -17.36 7.57 -10.24
C PHE A 16 -18.43 6.76 -9.51
N MET A 17 -18.60 6.98 -8.20
CA MET A 17 -19.69 6.37 -7.45
C MET A 17 -21.06 6.92 -7.88
N TYR A 18 -21.20 8.23 -8.10
CA TYR A 18 -22.41 8.82 -8.66
C TYR A 18 -22.75 8.21 -10.03
N LEU A 19 -21.77 8.14 -10.94
CA LEU A 19 -21.96 7.57 -12.27
C LEU A 19 -22.32 6.08 -12.21
N CYS A 20 -21.72 5.34 -11.27
CA CYS A 20 -22.04 3.93 -11.03
C CYS A 20 -23.50 3.79 -10.56
N ALA A 21 -23.94 4.57 -9.57
CA ALA A 21 -25.32 4.61 -9.11
C ALA A 21 -26.32 4.97 -10.24
N ARG A 22 -25.94 5.89 -11.14
CA ARG A 22 -26.73 6.21 -12.34
C ARG A 22 -26.83 5.03 -13.31
N GLN A 23 -25.76 4.25 -13.49
CA GLN A 23 -25.81 3.00 -14.28
C GLN A 23 -26.78 1.98 -13.67
N PHE A 24 -26.95 2.00 -12.35
CA PHE A 24 -27.95 1.20 -11.64
C PHE A 24 -29.40 1.71 -11.76
N LYS A 25 -29.64 2.72 -12.60
CA LYS A 25 -30.94 3.36 -12.87
C LYS A 25 -31.54 4.07 -11.66
N LEU A 26 -30.71 4.48 -10.71
CA LEU A 26 -31.10 5.34 -9.59
C LEU A 26 -31.27 6.78 -10.06
N GLU A 27 -32.21 7.53 -9.49
CA GLU A 27 -32.45 8.96 -9.75
C GLU A 27 -31.25 9.83 -9.34
N LYS A 28 -31.24 11.11 -9.76
CA LYS A 28 -30.11 12.02 -9.52
C LYS A 28 -29.82 12.18 -8.03
N ILE A 29 -30.84 12.43 -7.21
CA ILE A 29 -30.69 12.65 -5.76
C ILE A 29 -30.15 11.40 -5.03
N PRO A 30 -30.72 10.19 -5.21
CA PRO A 30 -30.12 8.97 -4.66
C PRO A 30 -28.69 8.71 -5.15
N SER A 31 -28.40 9.00 -6.41
CA SER A 31 -27.04 8.82 -6.94
C SER A 31 -26.06 9.82 -6.31
N LEU A 32 -26.49 11.05 -6.02
CA LEU A 32 -25.69 12.03 -5.28
C LEU A 32 -25.41 11.56 -3.86
N LEU A 33 -26.39 10.94 -3.19
CA LEU A 33 -26.17 10.33 -1.86
C LEU A 33 -25.07 9.26 -1.92
N ALA A 34 -25.10 8.36 -2.90
CA ALA A 34 -24.04 7.35 -3.08
C ALA A 34 -22.66 8.02 -3.27
N GLY A 35 -22.58 9.05 -4.11
CA GLY A 35 -21.36 9.81 -4.33
C GLY A 35 -20.82 10.48 -3.07
N ILE A 36 -21.68 11.19 -2.33
CA ILE A 36 -21.32 11.92 -1.11
C ILE A 36 -20.85 10.96 -0.01
N THR A 37 -21.64 9.91 0.26
CA THR A 37 -21.31 8.94 1.33
C THR A 37 -20.06 8.12 1.04
N TYR A 38 -19.68 7.96 -0.23
CA TYR A 38 -18.45 7.29 -0.63
C TYR A 38 -17.24 8.23 -0.60
N MET A 39 -17.41 9.45 -1.12
CA MET A 39 -16.37 10.49 -1.18
C MET A 39 -15.90 10.92 0.21
N PHE A 40 -16.84 11.14 1.13
CA PHE A 40 -16.55 11.53 2.51
C PHE A 40 -16.55 10.36 3.47
N ALA A 41 -16.48 9.11 2.98
CA ALA A 41 -16.37 7.98 3.89
C ALA A 41 -15.08 8.11 4.72
N PRO A 42 -15.14 7.98 6.05
CA PRO A 42 -13.93 7.96 6.88
C PRO A 42 -12.90 6.93 6.41
N TYR A 43 -13.35 5.78 5.90
CA TYR A 43 -12.47 4.80 5.24
C TYR A 43 -11.54 5.41 4.20
N LEU A 44 -12.07 6.26 3.31
CA LEU A 44 -11.32 6.83 2.20
C LEU A 44 -10.49 8.04 2.65
N VAL A 45 -11.08 8.96 3.39
CA VAL A 45 -10.42 10.22 3.78
C VAL A 45 -9.34 9.97 4.84
N ALA A 46 -9.54 9.02 5.76
CA ALA A 46 -8.56 8.72 6.79
C ALA A 46 -7.22 8.20 6.23
N MET A 47 -7.22 7.66 5.02
CA MET A 47 -6.00 7.19 4.33
C MET A 47 -5.04 8.31 3.92
N VAL A 48 -5.47 9.57 4.00
CA VAL A 48 -4.62 10.73 3.77
C VAL A 48 -3.52 10.85 4.82
N SER A 49 -3.84 10.61 6.10
CA SER A 49 -2.89 10.70 7.22
C SER A 49 -1.67 9.77 7.06
N PRO A 50 -1.84 8.46 6.76
CA PRO A 50 -0.72 7.54 6.54
C PRO A 50 -0.10 7.61 5.14
N TRP A 51 -0.53 8.55 4.29
CA TRP A 51 -0.08 8.64 2.89
C TRP A 51 -0.30 7.35 2.09
N HIS A 52 -1.45 6.70 2.27
CA HIS A 52 -1.80 5.45 1.59
C HIS A 52 -2.43 5.69 0.20
N ASP A 53 -1.68 6.34 -0.68
CA ASP A 53 -2.09 6.69 -2.04
C ASP A 53 -2.61 5.49 -2.86
N GLY A 54 -1.90 4.36 -2.85
CA GLY A 54 -2.31 3.16 -3.58
C GLY A 54 -3.70 2.66 -3.16
N LYS A 55 -4.02 2.68 -1.86
CA LYS A 55 -5.34 2.28 -1.35
C LYS A 55 -6.44 3.26 -1.78
N ILE A 56 -6.14 4.56 -1.76
CA ILE A 56 -7.02 5.62 -2.25
C ILE A 56 -7.31 5.42 -3.74
N PHE A 57 -6.29 5.11 -4.55
CA PHE A 57 -6.44 4.92 -6.00
C PHE A 57 -7.34 3.73 -6.33
N VAL A 58 -7.13 2.57 -5.68
CA VAL A 58 -8.00 1.41 -5.88
C VAL A 58 -9.44 1.73 -5.47
N THR A 59 -9.63 2.33 -4.29
CA THR A 59 -10.96 2.70 -3.78
C THR A 59 -11.66 3.69 -4.73
N THR A 60 -10.92 4.66 -5.28
CA THR A 60 -11.44 5.65 -6.23
C THR A 60 -11.91 5.00 -7.53
N LEU A 61 -11.11 4.10 -8.11
CA LEU A 61 -11.39 3.50 -9.42
C LEU A 61 -12.39 2.35 -9.36
N PHE A 62 -12.59 1.74 -8.20
CA PHE A 62 -13.46 0.57 -8.05
C PHE A 62 -14.92 0.81 -8.53
N PRO A 63 -15.62 1.89 -8.17
CA PRO A 63 -16.95 2.18 -8.71
C PRO A 63 -17.01 2.24 -10.24
N LEU A 64 -15.94 2.73 -10.88
CA LEU A 64 -15.85 2.84 -12.34
C LEU A 64 -15.73 1.46 -13.00
N THR A 65 -15.03 0.50 -12.37
CA THR A 65 -15.01 -0.90 -12.85
C THR A 65 -16.39 -1.54 -12.80
N VAL A 66 -17.13 -1.36 -11.70
CA VAL A 66 -18.50 -1.89 -11.55
C VAL A 66 -19.46 -1.24 -12.54
N LEU A 67 -19.31 0.07 -12.81
CA LEU A 67 -20.08 0.79 -13.82
C LEU A 67 -19.92 0.15 -15.20
N PHE A 68 -18.68 -0.06 -15.66
CA PHE A 68 -18.42 -0.63 -16.98
C PHE A 68 -18.84 -2.09 -17.07
N LEU A 69 -18.64 -2.87 -15.99
CA LEU A 69 -19.12 -4.23 -15.90
C LEU A 69 -20.66 -4.30 -16.05
N GLU A 70 -21.40 -3.50 -15.29
CA GLU A 70 -22.87 -3.49 -15.38
C GLU A 70 -23.35 -3.03 -16.75
N ARG A 71 -22.71 -1.99 -17.32
CA ARG A 71 -23.03 -1.49 -18.66
C ARG A 71 -22.72 -2.51 -19.75
N GLY A 72 -21.66 -3.30 -19.59
CA GLY A 72 -21.29 -4.40 -20.47
C GLY A 72 -22.36 -5.49 -20.52
N PHE A 73 -22.91 -5.85 -19.36
CA PHE A 73 -24.02 -6.81 -19.24
C PHE A 73 -25.37 -6.27 -19.70
N GLU A 74 -25.66 -4.98 -19.53
CA GLU A 74 -26.92 -4.36 -19.97
C GLU A 74 -26.96 -4.03 -21.47
N SER A 75 -25.81 -3.93 -22.12
CA SER A 75 -25.73 -3.68 -23.56
C SER A 75 -26.35 -4.84 -24.35
N LYS A 76 -27.11 -4.55 -25.41
CA LYS A 76 -27.77 -5.53 -26.31
C LYS A 76 -26.78 -6.38 -27.16
N GLY A 77 -25.58 -6.66 -26.67
CA GLY A 77 -24.50 -7.35 -27.38
C GLY A 77 -23.72 -6.46 -28.36
N GLY A 78 -22.95 -7.08 -29.24
CA GLY A 78 -22.17 -6.41 -30.27
C GLY A 78 -20.98 -5.58 -29.75
N PHE A 79 -20.59 -4.57 -30.52
CA PHE A 79 -19.43 -3.71 -30.24
C PHE A 79 -19.58 -2.88 -28.95
N LYS A 80 -20.81 -2.45 -28.60
CA LYS A 80 -21.03 -1.66 -27.38
C LYS A 80 -20.75 -2.47 -26.11
N SER A 81 -21.18 -3.73 -26.05
CA SER A 81 -20.85 -4.61 -24.92
C SER A 81 -19.34 -4.82 -24.82
N PHE A 82 -18.70 -5.15 -25.94
CA PHE A 82 -17.26 -5.33 -26.05
C PHE A 82 -16.45 -4.08 -25.62
N PHE A 83 -16.88 -2.89 -26.05
CA PHE A 83 -16.28 -1.62 -25.63
C PHE A 83 -16.33 -1.44 -24.11
N ASN A 84 -17.46 -1.73 -23.47
CA ASN A 84 -17.60 -1.58 -22.02
C ASN A 84 -16.70 -2.58 -21.25
N PHE A 85 -16.60 -3.83 -21.70
CA PHE A 85 -15.63 -4.77 -21.11
C PHE A 85 -14.17 -4.34 -21.36
N SER A 86 -13.87 -3.70 -22.50
CA SER A 86 -12.55 -3.13 -22.76
C SER A 86 -12.24 -1.95 -21.84
N MET A 87 -13.21 -1.08 -21.58
CA MET A 87 -13.07 0.02 -20.61
C MET A 87 -12.97 -0.50 -19.17
N MET A 88 -13.69 -1.58 -18.81
CA MET A 88 -13.47 -2.28 -17.56
C MET A 88 -12.02 -2.78 -17.46
N GLY A 89 -11.48 -3.39 -18.52
CA GLY A 89 -10.09 -3.83 -18.56
C GLY A 89 -9.07 -2.69 -18.43
N LEU A 90 -9.31 -1.55 -19.07
CA LEU A 90 -8.52 -0.33 -18.91
C LEU A 90 -8.47 0.11 -17.44
N VAL A 91 -9.62 0.18 -16.77
CA VAL A 91 -9.70 0.60 -15.36
C VAL A 91 -9.07 -0.46 -14.43
N ILE A 92 -9.23 -1.75 -14.71
CA ILE A 92 -8.51 -2.82 -13.99
C ILE A 92 -6.99 -2.62 -14.15
N GLY A 93 -6.51 -2.29 -15.35
CA GLY A 93 -5.10 -1.99 -15.57
C GLY A 93 -4.61 -0.82 -14.72
N PHE A 94 -5.38 0.27 -14.62
CA PHE A 94 -5.05 1.37 -13.70
C PHE A 94 -5.09 0.96 -12.22
N ILE A 95 -6.02 0.10 -11.81
CA ILE A 95 -6.06 -0.47 -10.46
C ILE A 95 -4.82 -1.33 -10.18
N ILE A 96 -4.30 -2.10 -11.14
CA ILE A 96 -3.10 -2.93 -10.96
C ILE A 96 -1.82 -2.09 -11.02
N LEU A 97 -1.81 -1.03 -11.82
CA LEU A 97 -0.72 -0.04 -11.85
C LEU A 97 -0.64 0.76 -10.54
N SER A 98 -1.73 0.86 -9.77
CA SER A 98 -1.66 1.42 -8.43
C SER A 98 -0.74 0.55 -7.55
N PRO A 99 0.04 1.14 -6.61
CA PRO A 99 1.02 0.41 -5.81
C PRO A 99 0.38 -0.44 -4.69
N HIS A 100 -0.71 -1.17 -4.97
CA HIS A 100 -1.45 -1.94 -3.96
C HIS A 100 -2.08 -3.27 -4.46
N PRO A 101 -1.27 -4.27 -4.87
CA PRO A 101 -1.74 -5.50 -5.52
C PRO A 101 -2.77 -6.30 -4.69
N GLN A 102 -2.69 -6.25 -3.36
CA GLN A 102 -3.66 -6.92 -2.48
C GLN A 102 -5.08 -6.34 -2.61
N MET A 103 -5.23 -5.03 -2.76
CA MET A 103 -6.56 -4.42 -2.93
C MET A 103 -7.08 -4.64 -4.36
N SER A 104 -6.18 -4.67 -5.35
CA SER A 104 -6.51 -5.09 -6.72
C SER A 104 -7.07 -6.51 -6.74
N TYR A 105 -6.49 -7.43 -5.94
CA TYR A 105 -6.99 -8.79 -5.79
C TYR A 105 -8.40 -8.84 -5.18
N PHE A 106 -8.67 -8.08 -4.12
CA PHE A 106 -10.02 -7.97 -3.55
C PHE A 106 -11.02 -7.33 -4.53
N ALA A 107 -10.61 -6.35 -5.33
CA ALA A 107 -11.45 -5.78 -6.36
C ALA A 107 -11.82 -6.85 -7.42
N LEU A 108 -10.88 -7.70 -7.84
CA LEU A 108 -11.14 -8.81 -8.75
C LEU A 108 -12.07 -9.86 -8.15
N TRP A 109 -12.00 -10.14 -6.83
CA TRP A 109 -12.99 -11.00 -6.16
C TRP A 109 -14.40 -10.41 -6.29
N ALA A 110 -14.59 -9.13 -5.94
CA ALA A 110 -15.89 -8.49 -6.03
C ALA A 110 -16.45 -8.48 -7.47
N LEU A 111 -15.60 -8.19 -8.46
CA LEU A 111 -15.97 -8.24 -9.88
C LEU A 111 -16.31 -9.67 -10.34
N GLY A 112 -15.56 -10.67 -9.86
CA GLY A 112 -15.83 -12.08 -10.10
C GLY A 112 -17.18 -12.53 -9.53
N PHE A 113 -17.44 -12.21 -8.24
CA PHE A 113 -18.73 -12.49 -7.59
C PHE A 113 -19.88 -11.79 -8.31
N TYR A 114 -19.70 -10.53 -8.73
CA TYR A 114 -20.74 -9.80 -9.45
C TYR A 114 -21.00 -10.37 -10.84
N THR A 115 -19.94 -10.75 -11.56
CA THR A 115 -20.04 -11.44 -12.85
C THR A 115 -20.81 -12.75 -12.69
N LEU A 116 -20.46 -13.58 -11.70
CA LEU A 116 -21.16 -14.82 -11.41
C LEU A 116 -22.64 -14.58 -11.09
N TYR A 117 -22.95 -13.60 -10.24
CA TYR A 117 -24.33 -13.20 -9.95
C TYR A 117 -25.10 -12.82 -11.23
N LYS A 118 -24.50 -12.02 -12.12
CA LYS A 118 -25.13 -11.63 -13.39
C LYS A 118 -25.36 -12.82 -14.32
N LEU A 119 -24.41 -13.75 -14.40
CA LEU A 119 -24.53 -14.97 -15.19
C LEU A 119 -25.64 -15.87 -14.63
N ILE A 120 -25.71 -16.06 -13.31
CA ILE A 120 -26.78 -16.83 -12.64
C ILE A 120 -28.15 -16.21 -12.91
N VAL A 121 -28.29 -14.88 -12.75
CA VAL A 121 -29.57 -14.19 -13.02
C VAL A 121 -29.97 -14.34 -14.49
N ASN A 122 -29.01 -14.26 -15.41
CA ASN A 122 -29.24 -14.46 -16.84
C ASN A 122 -29.67 -15.90 -17.16
N TYR A 123 -29.00 -16.89 -16.56
CA TYR A 123 -29.32 -18.30 -16.70
C TYR A 123 -30.72 -18.62 -16.15
N VAL A 124 -31.05 -18.15 -14.95
CA VAL A 124 -32.37 -18.37 -14.35
C VAL A 124 -33.48 -17.78 -15.23
N LYS A 125 -33.23 -16.64 -15.88
CA LYS A 125 -34.20 -15.98 -16.77
C LYS A 125 -34.36 -16.69 -18.13
N ASN A 126 -33.26 -17.12 -18.74
CA ASN A 126 -33.26 -17.61 -20.13
C ASN A 126 -33.12 -19.13 -20.27
N LYS A 127 -32.73 -19.83 -19.20
CA LYS A 127 -32.48 -21.29 -19.14
C LYS A 127 -31.57 -21.82 -20.24
N ASN A 128 -30.64 -20.98 -20.72
CA ASN A 128 -29.74 -21.31 -21.83
C ASN A 128 -28.31 -20.96 -21.46
N ILE A 129 -27.46 -21.98 -21.36
CA ILE A 129 -26.05 -21.86 -20.97
C ILE A 129 -25.21 -21.18 -22.07
N VAL A 130 -25.56 -21.36 -23.35
CA VAL A 130 -24.81 -20.79 -24.49
C VAL A 130 -24.83 -19.26 -24.45
N ARG A 131 -25.92 -18.67 -23.96
CA ARG A 131 -26.06 -17.21 -23.79
C ARG A 131 -25.15 -16.64 -22.68
N LEU A 132 -24.51 -17.49 -21.87
CA LEU A 132 -23.58 -17.09 -20.83
C LEU A 132 -22.13 -17.03 -21.31
N ILE A 133 -21.79 -17.77 -22.37
CA ILE A 133 -20.41 -17.90 -22.86
C ILE A 133 -19.85 -16.52 -23.20
N ARG A 134 -20.51 -15.77 -24.08
CA ARG A 134 -20.02 -14.45 -24.53
C ARG A 134 -19.75 -13.48 -23.36
N PRO A 135 -20.69 -13.16 -22.46
CA PRO A 135 -20.40 -12.23 -21.37
C PRO A 135 -19.36 -12.76 -20.39
N ALA A 136 -19.29 -14.07 -20.14
CA ALA A 136 -18.24 -14.66 -19.31
C ALA A 136 -16.85 -14.50 -19.96
N SER A 137 -16.72 -14.80 -21.25
CA SER A 137 -15.49 -14.60 -22.01
C SER A 137 -15.07 -13.13 -22.08
N LEU A 138 -16.03 -12.20 -22.21
CA LEU A 138 -15.73 -10.77 -22.20
C LEU A 138 -15.29 -10.26 -20.82
N ALA A 139 -15.83 -10.80 -19.73
CA ALA A 139 -15.37 -10.50 -18.38
C ALA A 139 -13.94 -11.01 -18.15
N ALA A 140 -13.63 -12.24 -18.58
CA ALA A 140 -12.28 -12.80 -18.53
C ALA A 140 -11.31 -11.98 -19.40
N TYR A 141 -11.72 -11.61 -20.62
CA TYR A 141 -10.97 -10.72 -21.51
C TYR A 141 -10.64 -9.39 -20.82
N ALA A 142 -11.58 -8.77 -20.11
CA ALA A 142 -11.32 -7.51 -19.39
C ALA A 142 -10.19 -7.66 -18.36
N VAL A 143 -10.17 -8.77 -17.61
CA VAL A 143 -9.09 -9.06 -16.64
C VAL A 143 -7.75 -9.23 -17.36
N VAL A 144 -7.71 -9.99 -18.46
CA VAL A 144 -6.50 -10.19 -19.27
C VAL A 144 -5.98 -8.85 -19.81
N ILE A 145 -6.85 -8.01 -20.35
CA ILE A 145 -6.47 -6.66 -20.82
C ILE A 145 -5.90 -5.82 -19.68
N GLY A 146 -6.49 -5.86 -18.49
CA GLY A 146 -5.95 -5.14 -17.33
C GLY A 146 -4.56 -5.63 -16.92
N LEU A 147 -4.34 -6.95 -16.90
CA LEU A 147 -3.03 -7.55 -16.61
C LEU A 147 -1.98 -7.17 -17.65
N LEU A 148 -2.32 -7.23 -18.93
CA LEU A 148 -1.38 -6.90 -20.01
C LEU A 148 -1.10 -5.39 -20.09
N LEU A 149 -2.09 -4.54 -19.84
CA LEU A 149 -1.89 -3.09 -19.77
C LEU A 149 -0.94 -2.71 -18.62
N SER A 150 -1.04 -3.41 -17.49
CA SER A 150 -0.19 -3.18 -16.32
C SER A 150 1.15 -3.93 -16.35
N ALA A 151 1.45 -4.67 -17.43
CA ALA A 151 2.61 -5.56 -17.52
C ALA A 151 3.96 -4.86 -17.30
N ILE A 152 4.10 -3.59 -17.72
CA ILE A 152 5.30 -2.76 -17.49
C ILE A 152 5.73 -2.69 -16.02
N GLN A 153 4.78 -2.74 -15.09
CA GLN A 153 5.04 -2.71 -13.64
C GLN A 153 4.79 -4.07 -13.00
N PHE A 154 3.71 -4.75 -13.40
CA PHE A 154 3.27 -6.00 -12.81
C PHE A 154 4.28 -7.13 -13.03
N TYR A 155 4.82 -7.29 -14.24
CA TYR A 155 5.71 -8.40 -14.55
C TYR A 155 7.07 -8.32 -13.85
N PRO A 156 7.84 -7.21 -13.94
CA PRO A 156 9.09 -7.07 -13.18
C PRO A 156 8.84 -7.08 -11.67
N GLY A 157 7.73 -6.47 -11.20
CA GLY A 157 7.37 -6.49 -9.78
C GLY A 157 7.04 -7.89 -9.25
N TYR A 158 6.29 -8.69 -10.01
CA TYR A 158 6.00 -10.09 -9.67
C TYR A 158 7.28 -10.92 -9.59
N ASN A 159 8.18 -10.76 -10.57
CA ASN A 159 9.44 -11.48 -10.57
C ASN A 159 10.33 -11.09 -9.38
N TYR A 160 10.44 -9.79 -9.08
CA TYR A 160 11.18 -9.29 -7.94
C TYR A 160 10.62 -9.80 -6.60
N THR A 161 9.30 -9.70 -6.41
CA THR A 161 8.65 -10.15 -5.16
C THR A 161 8.73 -11.66 -4.95
N THR A 162 8.83 -12.44 -6.04
CA THR A 162 8.93 -13.90 -5.99
C THR A 162 10.36 -14.41 -5.78
N ASN A 163 11.36 -13.74 -6.36
CA ASN A 163 12.74 -14.27 -6.38
C ASN A 163 13.75 -13.45 -5.59
N PHE A 164 13.50 -12.16 -5.37
CA PHE A 164 14.53 -11.21 -4.93
C PHE A 164 14.16 -10.41 -3.67
N SER A 165 12.90 -10.38 -3.27
CA SER A 165 12.47 -9.61 -2.09
C SER A 165 12.81 -10.33 -0.78
N PRO A 166 13.18 -9.61 0.30
CA PRO A 166 13.31 -10.17 1.66
C PRO A 166 12.05 -10.88 2.17
N ARG A 167 10.90 -10.63 1.53
CA ARG A 167 9.59 -11.20 1.88
C ARG A 167 9.36 -12.61 1.32
N THR A 168 10.24 -13.12 0.46
CA THR A 168 10.15 -14.51 -0.04
C THR A 168 10.26 -15.52 1.11
N ASP A 169 11.05 -15.20 2.13
CA ASP A 169 11.43 -16.16 3.18
C ASP A 169 10.69 -15.90 4.52
N ARG A 170 9.95 -14.79 4.64
CA ARG A 170 9.55 -14.24 5.97
C ARG A 170 8.06 -14.02 6.20
N SER A 171 7.17 -14.23 5.24
CA SER A 171 5.79 -13.70 5.35
C SER A 171 4.70 -14.60 4.77
N SER A 172 4.43 -15.72 5.45
CA SER A 172 3.20 -16.49 5.26
C SER A 172 2.80 -17.22 6.54
N GLY A 173 1.52 -17.57 6.67
CA GLY A 173 0.99 -18.29 7.81
C GLY A 173 -0.19 -17.59 8.47
N TRP A 174 -0.80 -18.25 9.46
CA TRP A 174 -1.98 -17.75 10.15
C TRP A 174 -1.75 -16.38 10.81
N GLU A 175 -0.72 -16.26 11.65
CA GLU A 175 -0.41 -15.01 12.37
C GLU A 175 -0.16 -13.83 11.42
N TRP A 176 0.51 -14.08 10.30
CA TRP A 176 0.73 -13.08 9.26
C TRP A 176 -0.58 -12.68 8.59
N ALA A 177 -1.38 -13.66 8.17
CA ALA A 177 -2.67 -13.46 7.51
C ALA A 177 -3.67 -12.68 8.37
N THR A 178 -3.66 -12.93 9.67
CA THR A 178 -4.55 -12.27 10.63
C THR A 178 -3.93 -11.04 11.28
N SER A 179 -2.67 -10.71 11.00
CA SER A 179 -2.08 -9.46 11.49
C SER A 179 -2.87 -8.27 10.93
N TRP A 180 -3.07 -7.23 11.73
CA TRP A 180 -3.86 -6.04 11.36
C TRP A 180 -5.32 -6.35 10.99
N SER A 181 -5.90 -7.36 11.62
CA SER A 181 -7.35 -7.60 11.60
C SER A 181 -8.12 -6.38 12.06
N MET A 182 -9.35 -6.24 11.59
CA MET A 182 -10.30 -5.29 12.12
C MET A 182 -10.84 -5.86 13.43
N HIS A 183 -10.53 -5.22 14.56
CA HIS A 183 -10.93 -5.74 15.87
C HIS A 183 -12.31 -5.24 16.29
N GLU A 184 -12.83 -5.76 17.39
CA GLU A 184 -14.20 -5.53 17.83
C GLU A 184 -14.46 -4.03 18.08
N GLU A 185 -13.49 -3.31 18.66
CA GLU A 185 -13.60 -1.86 18.88
C GLU A 185 -13.61 -1.07 17.58
N GLU A 186 -12.90 -1.54 16.55
CA GLU A 186 -12.88 -0.92 15.22
C GLU A 186 -14.20 -1.21 14.49
N ALA A 187 -14.79 -2.40 14.69
CA ALA A 187 -16.13 -2.73 14.21
C ALA A 187 -17.22 -1.91 14.90
N PHE A 188 -17.10 -1.67 16.21
CA PHE A 188 -18.02 -0.77 16.91
C PHE A 188 -17.86 0.69 16.48
N SER A 189 -16.66 1.07 16.00
CA SER A 189 -16.44 2.36 15.35
C SER A 189 -17.25 2.58 14.07
N LEU A 190 -17.91 1.56 13.49
CA LEU A 190 -18.90 1.75 12.42
C LEU A 190 -20.15 2.52 12.92
N LEU A 191 -20.47 2.42 14.22
CA LEU A 191 -21.59 3.11 14.85
C LEU A 191 -21.15 4.40 15.54
N ILE A 192 -20.00 4.36 16.23
CA ILE A 192 -19.41 5.50 16.95
C ILE A 192 -17.97 5.67 16.48
N PRO A 193 -17.69 6.47 15.44
CA PRO A 193 -16.36 6.59 14.85
C PRO A 193 -15.24 6.89 15.85
N GLU A 194 -15.52 7.66 16.90
CA GLU A 194 -14.58 7.96 17.98
C GLU A 194 -14.22 6.79 18.90
N PHE A 195 -14.96 5.67 18.87
CA PHE A 195 -14.87 4.62 19.89
C PHE A 195 -13.45 4.08 20.06
N SER A 196 -12.83 3.55 19.01
CA SER A 196 -11.49 2.96 19.05
C SER A 196 -10.34 3.97 19.20
N GLY A 197 -10.60 5.26 18.98
CA GLY A 197 -9.57 6.31 18.93
C GLY A 197 -8.68 6.22 17.69
N THR A 198 -7.66 7.07 17.61
CA THR A 198 -6.76 7.18 16.45
C THR A 198 -5.33 7.49 16.89
N SER A 199 -4.35 7.28 16.02
CA SER A 199 -2.92 7.56 16.27
C SER A 199 -2.41 8.75 15.43
N THR A 200 -3.29 9.70 15.09
CA THR A 200 -2.91 10.87 14.29
C THR A 200 -2.31 11.99 15.15
N GLN A 201 -1.37 12.76 14.58
CA GLN A 201 -0.69 13.86 15.30
C GLN A 201 -1.65 14.96 15.79
N LYS A 202 -2.77 15.17 15.08
CA LYS A 202 -3.80 16.18 15.42
C LYS A 202 -5.01 15.59 16.13
N GLY A 203 -5.02 14.28 16.40
CA GLY A 203 -6.14 13.60 17.04
C GLY A 203 -6.28 14.02 18.50
N LYS A 204 -7.52 14.31 18.94
CA LYS A 204 -7.84 14.47 20.37
C LYS A 204 -7.99 13.13 21.10
N THR A 205 -7.96 12.03 20.36
CA THR A 205 -8.15 10.67 20.85
C THR A 205 -6.89 9.86 20.62
N VAL A 206 -6.60 8.93 21.52
CA VAL A 206 -5.49 7.98 21.40
C VAL A 206 -6.04 6.60 21.07
N TYR A 207 -5.48 5.90 20.09
CA TYR A 207 -5.91 4.53 19.79
C TYR A 207 -5.67 3.60 20.99
N TRP A 208 -6.70 2.86 21.40
CA TRP A 208 -6.64 1.93 22.54
C TRP A 208 -6.97 0.47 22.17
N GLY A 209 -7.22 0.20 20.89
CA GLY A 209 -7.57 -1.13 20.39
C GLY A 209 -6.41 -2.13 20.39
N LYS A 210 -6.64 -3.35 19.89
CA LYS A 210 -5.67 -4.47 19.94
C LYS A 210 -4.46 -4.28 19.02
N ASN A 211 -4.59 -3.56 17.91
CA ASN A 211 -3.44 -3.26 17.03
C ASN A 211 -2.40 -2.35 17.73
N SER A 212 -1.23 -2.16 17.12
CA SER A 212 -0.18 -1.31 17.71
C SER A 212 -0.48 0.18 17.58
N PHE A 213 -1.14 0.58 16.49
CA PHE A 213 -1.56 1.95 16.22
C PHE A 213 -2.71 1.93 15.21
N LYS A 214 -3.37 3.08 15.02
CA LYS A 214 -4.41 3.25 14.00
C LYS A 214 -4.42 4.66 13.43
N ASP A 215 -3.73 4.86 12.32
CA ASP A 215 -3.64 6.14 11.61
C ASP A 215 -4.70 6.30 10.51
N ASN A 216 -5.57 5.30 10.34
CA ASN A 216 -6.73 5.31 9.44
C ASN A 216 -8.03 4.99 10.22
N SER A 217 -9.15 4.82 9.50
CA SER A 217 -10.41 4.33 10.06
C SER A 217 -11.07 3.39 9.04
N GLU A 218 -11.80 2.36 9.48
CA GLU A 218 -12.61 1.52 8.60
C GLU A 218 -14.07 1.95 8.50
N SER A 219 -14.43 3.08 9.14
CA SER A 219 -15.80 3.55 9.25
C SER A 219 -16.38 4.12 7.96
N ILE A 220 -17.72 4.09 7.89
CA ILE A 220 -18.53 4.82 6.92
C ILE A 220 -19.56 5.65 7.70
N SER A 221 -20.18 6.64 7.05
CA SER A 221 -21.32 7.37 7.59
C SER A 221 -22.35 6.46 8.24
N VAL A 222 -22.65 6.70 9.52
CA VAL A 222 -23.72 6.00 10.24
C VAL A 222 -25.09 6.27 9.58
N VAL A 223 -25.25 7.43 8.95
CA VAL A 223 -26.42 7.77 8.12
C VAL A 223 -26.51 6.88 6.89
N ALA A 224 -25.39 6.57 6.25
CA ALA A 224 -25.37 5.63 5.12
C ALA A 224 -25.76 4.22 5.56
N ILE A 225 -25.29 3.76 6.73
CA ILE A 225 -25.72 2.47 7.30
C ILE A 225 -27.23 2.46 7.56
N PHE A 226 -27.78 3.52 8.18
CA PHE A 226 -29.22 3.63 8.44
C PHE A 226 -30.06 3.57 7.16
N LEU A 227 -29.69 4.36 6.15
CA LEU A 227 -30.37 4.35 4.85
C LEU A 227 -30.16 3.03 4.10
N ALA A 228 -29.01 2.37 4.28
CA ALA A 228 -28.74 1.07 3.69
C ALA A 228 -29.63 -0.03 4.31
N LEU A 229 -29.89 0.02 5.62
CA LEU A 229 -30.87 -0.88 6.24
C LEU A 229 -32.27 -0.67 5.65
N ILE A 230 -32.70 0.57 5.42
CA ILE A 230 -33.96 0.85 4.73
C ILE A 230 -33.94 0.24 3.31
N GLY A 231 -32.83 0.42 2.58
CA GLY A 231 -32.64 -0.20 1.27
C GLY A 231 -32.77 -1.72 1.30
N LEU A 232 -32.08 -2.37 2.24
CA LEU A 232 -32.02 -3.83 2.37
C LEU A 232 -33.40 -4.43 2.69
N PHE A 233 -34.14 -3.83 3.62
CA PHE A 233 -35.44 -4.37 4.04
C PHE A 233 -36.60 -4.01 3.12
N PHE A 234 -36.56 -2.85 2.45
CA PHE A 234 -37.75 -2.33 1.74
C PHE A 234 -37.61 -2.23 0.22
N SER A 235 -36.40 -2.08 -0.33
CA SER A 235 -36.21 -1.95 -1.80
C SER A 235 -36.57 -3.22 -2.57
N ARG A 236 -36.40 -4.40 -1.94
CA ARG A 236 -36.68 -5.74 -2.49
C ARG A 236 -36.03 -6.03 -3.85
N LYS A 237 -34.97 -5.30 -4.21
CA LYS A 237 -34.22 -5.51 -5.46
C LYS A 237 -33.17 -6.60 -5.26
N LYS A 238 -33.08 -7.57 -6.19
CA LYS A 238 -32.05 -8.63 -6.17
C LYS A 238 -30.61 -8.08 -6.03
N LYS A 239 -30.33 -6.95 -6.70
CA LYS A 239 -29.03 -6.26 -6.63
C LYS A 239 -28.70 -5.78 -5.22
N VAL A 240 -29.69 -5.32 -4.45
CA VAL A 240 -29.50 -4.86 -3.06
C VAL A 240 -29.08 -6.03 -2.18
N TYR A 241 -29.70 -7.20 -2.33
CA TYR A 241 -29.28 -8.40 -1.57
C TYR A 241 -27.89 -8.88 -1.97
N PHE A 242 -27.51 -8.81 -3.25
CA PHE A 242 -26.15 -9.11 -3.68
C PHE A 242 -25.13 -8.19 -2.99
N PHE A 243 -25.31 -6.88 -3.05
CA PHE A 243 -24.40 -5.94 -2.41
C PHE A 243 -24.44 -6.02 -0.88
N GLY A 244 -25.57 -6.38 -0.29
CA GLY A 244 -25.67 -6.68 1.14
C GLY A 244 -24.82 -7.90 1.53
N GLY A 245 -24.85 -8.96 0.71
CA GLY A 245 -23.97 -10.12 0.85
C GLY A 245 -22.50 -9.77 0.67
N LEU A 246 -22.17 -8.90 -0.28
CA LEU A 246 -20.79 -8.41 -0.49
C LEU A 246 -20.30 -7.57 0.69
N ALA A 247 -21.15 -6.70 1.26
CA ALA A 247 -20.83 -5.94 2.47
C ALA A 247 -20.58 -6.88 3.65
N LEU A 248 -21.44 -7.87 3.86
CA LEU A 248 -21.27 -8.87 4.92
C LEU A 248 -19.99 -9.68 4.73
N PHE A 249 -19.71 -10.14 3.51
CA PHE A 249 -18.47 -10.84 3.17
C PHE A 249 -17.24 -10.00 3.51
N ALA A 250 -17.23 -8.73 3.10
CA ALA A 250 -16.12 -7.82 3.37
C ALA A 250 -15.94 -7.59 4.88
N LEU A 251 -17.03 -7.41 5.63
CA LEU A 251 -16.98 -7.24 7.09
C LEU A 251 -16.43 -8.50 7.78
N LEU A 252 -16.94 -9.69 7.43
CA LEU A 252 -16.48 -10.96 8.01
C LEU A 252 -15.00 -11.24 7.68
N TYR A 253 -14.56 -10.91 6.47
CA TYR A 253 -13.15 -11.02 6.10
C TYR A 253 -12.30 -10.01 6.88
N ALA A 254 -12.74 -8.75 6.98
CA ALA A 254 -12.02 -7.69 7.68
C ALA A 254 -11.77 -8.03 9.14
N LEU A 255 -12.75 -8.67 9.80
CA LEU A 255 -12.68 -9.08 11.20
C LEU A 255 -11.52 -10.05 11.49
N GLY A 256 -11.02 -10.78 10.49
CA GLY A 256 -9.81 -11.60 10.63
C GLY A 256 -9.88 -12.56 11.81
N ALA A 257 -8.83 -12.61 12.64
CA ALA A 257 -8.77 -13.53 13.80
C ALA A 257 -9.83 -13.28 14.88
N THR A 258 -10.56 -12.17 14.85
CA THR A 258 -11.63 -11.92 15.85
C THR A 258 -12.85 -12.81 15.65
N THR A 259 -12.98 -13.47 14.49
CA THR A 259 -14.08 -14.40 14.24
C THR A 259 -13.57 -15.73 13.68
N PRO A 260 -14.25 -16.85 13.97
CA PRO A 260 -13.86 -18.16 13.42
C PRO A 260 -14.07 -18.24 11.90
N PHE A 261 -14.83 -17.31 11.30
CA PHE A 261 -15.10 -17.31 9.86
C PHE A 261 -13.85 -17.11 9.01
N PHE A 262 -12.78 -16.51 9.57
CA PHE A 262 -11.56 -16.28 8.81
C PHE A 262 -10.81 -17.57 8.43
N HIS A 263 -11.05 -18.68 9.15
CA HIS A 263 -10.55 -20.00 8.74
C HIS A 263 -11.05 -20.40 7.34
N LEU A 264 -12.27 -20.03 6.96
CA LEU A 264 -12.81 -20.31 5.63
C LEU A 264 -12.08 -19.49 4.56
N PHE A 265 -11.80 -18.21 4.85
CA PHE A 265 -11.09 -17.34 3.92
C PHE A 265 -9.62 -17.71 3.77
N TYR A 266 -9.00 -18.28 4.81
CA TYR A 266 -7.63 -18.77 4.78
C TYR A 266 -7.40 -19.88 3.75
N LEU A 267 -8.46 -20.61 3.36
CA LEU A 267 -8.41 -21.63 2.30
C LEU A 267 -8.28 -21.02 0.89
N ILE A 268 -8.59 -19.73 0.72
CA ILE A 268 -8.52 -19.08 -0.58
C ILE A 268 -7.04 -18.89 -0.96
N PRO A 269 -6.62 -19.26 -2.18
CA PRO A 269 -5.24 -19.10 -2.61
C PRO A 269 -4.69 -17.70 -2.36
N LYS A 270 -3.42 -17.65 -1.90
CA LYS A 270 -2.64 -16.45 -1.55
C LYS A 270 -3.09 -15.70 -0.29
N VAL A 271 -4.22 -16.02 0.35
CA VAL A 271 -4.63 -15.34 1.59
C VAL A 271 -3.60 -15.56 2.71
N SER A 272 -3.01 -16.74 2.80
CA SER A 272 -1.96 -17.05 3.79
C SER A 272 -0.69 -16.19 3.66
N SER A 273 -0.46 -15.56 2.50
CA SER A 273 0.68 -14.66 2.25
C SER A 273 0.31 -13.17 2.34
N MET A 274 -0.98 -12.84 2.45
CA MET A 274 -1.48 -11.47 2.61
C MET A 274 -1.53 -11.11 4.09
N ARG A 275 -1.67 -9.82 4.41
CA ARG A 275 -1.87 -9.33 5.79
C ARG A 275 -2.86 -8.17 5.81
N ALA A 276 -3.25 -7.69 6.99
CA ALA A 276 -4.24 -6.63 7.17
C ALA A 276 -5.57 -6.91 6.44
N PRO A 277 -6.35 -7.90 6.93
CA PRO A 277 -7.65 -8.22 6.36
C PRO A 277 -8.59 -7.02 6.26
N SER A 278 -8.49 -6.08 7.20
CA SER A 278 -9.24 -4.81 7.24
C SER A 278 -9.20 -4.00 5.95
N MET A 279 -8.17 -4.19 5.10
CA MET A 279 -8.07 -3.49 3.82
C MET A 279 -9.22 -3.79 2.86
N ILE A 280 -9.95 -4.90 3.02
CA ILE A 280 -11.12 -5.23 2.20
C ILE A 280 -12.31 -4.27 2.40
N MET A 281 -12.30 -3.47 3.47
CA MET A 281 -13.44 -2.62 3.88
C MET A 281 -13.84 -1.57 2.83
N PHE A 282 -13.03 -1.29 1.80
CA PHE A 282 -13.50 -0.49 0.66
C PHE A 282 -14.71 -1.12 -0.06
N LEU A 283 -14.80 -2.46 -0.09
CA LEU A 283 -15.95 -3.18 -0.66
C LEU A 283 -17.19 -3.03 0.21
N PHE A 284 -17.02 -3.02 1.53
CA PHE A 284 -18.08 -2.70 2.47
C PHE A 284 -18.58 -1.27 2.23
N THR A 285 -17.66 -0.30 2.19
CA THR A 285 -17.97 1.11 1.97
C THR A 285 -18.72 1.33 0.65
N PHE A 286 -18.23 0.76 -0.45
CA PHE A 286 -18.89 0.80 -1.75
C PHE A 286 -20.33 0.24 -1.67
N SER A 287 -20.47 -0.94 -1.07
CA SER A 287 -21.76 -1.64 -1.00
C SER A 287 -22.77 -0.87 -0.16
N ILE A 288 -22.38 -0.37 1.02
CA ILE A 288 -23.25 0.42 1.89
C ILE A 288 -23.68 1.73 1.21
N SER A 289 -22.76 2.46 0.57
CA SER A 289 -23.10 3.69 -0.17
C SER A 289 -24.11 3.43 -1.30
N LEU A 290 -23.97 2.33 -2.04
CA LEU A 290 -24.91 1.98 -3.12
C LEU A 290 -26.28 1.55 -2.57
N ILE A 291 -26.31 0.76 -1.49
CA ILE A 291 -27.56 0.31 -0.88
C ILE A 291 -28.29 1.48 -0.21
N ALA A 292 -27.57 2.42 0.42
CA ALA A 292 -28.14 3.65 0.98
C ALA A 292 -28.89 4.45 -0.09
N ALA A 293 -28.32 4.56 -1.29
CA ALA A 293 -29.00 5.18 -2.43
C ALA A 293 -30.25 4.39 -2.87
N TYR A 294 -30.22 3.05 -2.87
CA TYR A 294 -31.44 2.26 -3.09
C TYR A 294 -32.51 2.49 -2.01
N GLY A 295 -32.12 2.70 -0.75
CA GLY A 295 -33.00 3.09 0.34
C GLY A 295 -33.67 4.44 0.08
N LEU A 296 -32.89 5.45 -0.31
CA LEU A 296 -33.41 6.76 -0.65
C LEU A 296 -34.32 6.73 -1.90
N GLN A 297 -33.92 5.98 -2.94
CA GLN A 297 -34.75 5.77 -4.14
C GLN A 297 -36.10 5.16 -3.78
N TRP A 298 -36.13 4.15 -2.91
CA TRP A 298 -37.38 3.53 -2.45
C TRP A 298 -38.24 4.54 -1.69
N LEU A 299 -37.65 5.36 -0.82
CA LEU A 299 -38.37 6.42 -0.09
C LEU A 299 -39.03 7.42 -1.04
N MET A 300 -38.32 7.84 -2.08
CA MET A 300 -38.79 8.81 -3.08
C MET A 300 -39.89 8.26 -4.00
N THR A 301 -39.82 6.99 -4.39
CA THR A 301 -40.73 6.37 -5.37
C THR A 301 -41.95 5.69 -4.78
N SER A 302 -41.95 5.34 -3.49
CA SER A 302 -43.06 4.62 -2.85
C SER A 302 -44.29 5.51 -2.57
N THR A 303 -44.66 6.39 -3.49
CA THR A 303 -45.78 7.35 -3.37
C THR A 303 -47.15 6.74 -3.68
N ALA A 304 -47.42 5.50 -3.26
CA ALA A 304 -48.77 4.94 -3.31
C ALA A 304 -49.52 5.23 -2.00
N LYS A 305 -50.08 6.45 -1.90
CA LYS A 305 -51.03 7.00 -0.89
C LYS A 305 -50.56 7.05 0.59
N PRO A 306 -51.02 8.04 1.38
CA PRO A 306 -50.73 8.15 2.82
C PRO A 306 -51.62 7.14 3.57
N VAL A 307 -51.22 5.88 3.59
CA VAL A 307 -51.88 4.86 4.42
C VAL A 307 -50.80 4.26 5.30
N ILE A 308 -50.70 4.81 6.50
CA ILE A 308 -50.10 4.28 7.75
C ILE A 308 -48.85 3.42 7.52
N PRO A 309 -47.63 3.91 7.84
CA PRO A 309 -46.42 3.13 7.58
C PRO A 309 -46.50 1.78 8.31
N ASN A 310 -46.23 0.71 7.56
CA ASN A 310 -46.03 -0.65 8.07
C ASN A 310 -45.29 -0.60 9.42
N LYS A 311 -45.80 -1.28 10.47
CA LYS A 311 -45.17 -1.32 11.80
C LYS A 311 -43.66 -1.58 11.71
N LYS A 312 -43.23 -2.46 10.80
CA LYS A 312 -41.81 -2.75 10.53
C LYS A 312 -41.00 -1.55 10.06
N PHE A 313 -41.58 -0.69 9.22
CA PHE A 313 -40.93 0.54 8.76
C PHE A 313 -40.78 1.54 9.92
N ASN A 314 -41.82 1.72 10.74
CA ASN A 314 -41.73 2.60 11.91
C ASN A 314 -40.74 2.08 12.95
N TYR A 315 -40.67 0.76 13.17
CA TYR A 315 -39.65 0.17 14.03
C TYR A 315 -38.24 0.41 13.52
N LEU A 316 -37.98 0.36 12.21
CA LEU A 316 -36.67 0.71 11.69
C LEU A 316 -36.40 2.22 11.78
N LEU A 317 -37.38 3.03 11.37
CA LEU A 317 -37.27 4.49 11.29
C LEU A 317 -36.94 5.11 12.64
N TRP A 318 -37.56 4.62 13.72
CA TRP A 318 -37.36 5.12 15.08
C TRP A 318 -36.46 4.23 15.93
N GLY A 319 -36.39 2.92 15.67
CA GLY A 319 -35.62 1.98 16.48
C GLY A 319 -34.10 2.21 16.40
N MET A 320 -33.55 2.53 15.22
CA MET A 320 -32.12 2.86 15.11
C MET A 320 -31.77 4.19 15.81
N PRO A 321 -32.51 5.30 15.62
CA PRO A 321 -32.36 6.49 16.46
C PRO A 321 -32.49 6.20 17.96
N SER A 322 -33.52 5.46 18.39
CA SER A 322 -33.73 5.11 19.81
C SER A 322 -32.59 4.27 20.38
N PHE A 323 -32.05 3.33 19.59
CA PHE A 323 -30.88 2.55 19.98
C PHE A 323 -29.63 3.42 20.13
N MET A 324 -29.38 4.33 19.18
CA MET A 324 -28.27 5.29 19.30
C MET A 324 -28.46 6.27 20.47
N PHE A 325 -29.69 6.69 20.75
CA PHE A 325 -30.02 7.52 21.91
C PHE A 325 -29.70 6.78 23.22
N LEU A 326 -30.10 5.52 23.32
CA LEU A 326 -29.78 4.67 24.45
C LEU A 326 -28.26 4.55 24.63
N LEU A 327 -27.50 4.28 23.56
CA LEU A 327 -26.04 4.24 23.64
C LEU A 327 -25.45 5.59 24.08
N ALA A 328 -25.93 6.70 23.53
CA ALA A 328 -25.46 8.03 23.91
C ALA A 328 -25.71 8.33 25.39
N ILE A 329 -26.91 8.01 25.90
CA ILE A 329 -27.22 8.12 27.33
C ILE A 329 -26.32 7.20 28.15
N LEU A 330 -26.15 5.93 27.77
CA LEU A 330 -25.34 4.98 28.54
C LEU A 330 -23.87 5.41 28.61
N PHE A 331 -23.28 5.91 27.53
CA PHE A 331 -21.92 6.45 27.54
C PHE A 331 -21.80 7.76 28.32
N THR A 332 -22.84 8.61 28.31
CA THR A 332 -22.84 9.85 29.11
C THR A 332 -23.03 9.58 30.60
N ALA A 333 -23.98 8.72 30.97
CA ALA A 333 -24.31 8.42 32.36
C ALA A 333 -23.33 7.43 33.02
N SER A 334 -22.81 6.46 32.26
CA SER A 334 -21.97 5.37 32.76
C SER A 334 -20.80 5.05 31.82
N GLY A 335 -20.12 6.08 31.31
CA GLY A 335 -19.04 5.90 30.32
C GLY A 335 -17.94 4.92 30.75
N ARG A 336 -17.42 5.03 31.98
CA ARG A 336 -16.44 4.07 32.52
C ARG A 336 -17.03 2.67 32.66
N GLY A 337 -18.29 2.56 33.11
CA GLY A 337 -19.00 1.28 33.20
C GLY A 337 -19.16 0.60 31.84
N MET A 338 -19.49 1.36 30.80
CA MET A 338 -19.58 0.86 29.42
C MET A 338 -18.23 0.37 28.90
N ILE A 339 -17.15 1.11 29.15
CA ILE A 339 -15.78 0.67 28.78
C ILE A 339 -15.38 -0.58 29.56
N ASN A 340 -15.72 -0.69 30.85
CA ASN A 340 -15.47 -1.90 31.63
C ASN A 340 -16.26 -3.10 31.11
N LEU A 341 -17.54 -2.93 30.79
CA LEU A 341 -18.37 -3.97 30.18
C LEU A 341 -17.79 -4.41 28.83
N TRP A 342 -17.33 -3.47 28.01
CA TRP A 342 -16.66 -3.80 26.75
C TRP A 342 -15.38 -4.61 26.99
N SER A 343 -14.56 -4.13 27.94
CA SER A 343 -13.27 -4.73 28.27
C SER A 343 -13.44 -6.15 28.78
N SER A 344 -14.44 -6.42 29.62
CA SER A 344 -14.69 -7.77 30.15
C SER A 344 -15.17 -8.76 29.09
N LEU A 345 -15.77 -8.29 27.99
CA LEU A 345 -16.25 -9.14 26.90
C LEU A 345 -15.15 -9.49 25.89
N PHE A 346 -14.23 -8.55 25.61
CA PHE A 346 -13.35 -8.67 24.43
C PHE A 346 -11.84 -8.67 24.75
N TYR A 347 -11.45 -8.52 26.01
CA TYR A 347 -10.05 -8.42 26.40
C TYR A 347 -9.72 -9.27 27.63
N SER A 348 -8.53 -9.86 27.61
CA SER A 348 -7.93 -10.56 28.75
C SER A 348 -6.98 -9.68 29.58
N ASP A 349 -6.21 -8.77 28.93
CA ASP A 349 -5.02 -8.14 29.53
C ASP A 349 -4.98 -6.61 29.41
N LEU A 350 -6.14 -5.94 29.39
CA LEU A 350 -6.26 -4.50 29.13
C LEU A 350 -5.59 -3.58 30.18
N THR A 351 -5.34 -4.10 31.37
CA THR A 351 -4.76 -3.39 32.52
C THR A 351 -3.23 -3.45 32.57
N GLN A 352 -2.58 -4.26 31.73
CA GLN A 352 -1.13 -4.33 31.71
C GLN A 352 -0.52 -3.02 31.19
N PRO A 353 0.55 -2.49 31.83
CA PRO A 353 1.19 -1.26 31.38
C PRO A 353 1.89 -1.45 30.03
N ILE A 354 1.66 -0.52 29.10
CA ILE A 354 2.18 -0.59 27.72
C ILE A 354 3.40 0.32 27.54
N GLY A 355 3.72 1.11 28.57
CA GLY A 355 4.85 2.02 28.64
C GLY A 355 4.47 3.32 29.34
N ARG A 356 5.44 3.96 30.02
CA ARG A 356 5.25 5.20 30.80
C ARG A 356 4.15 5.14 31.88
N GLY A 357 3.79 3.94 32.33
CA GLY A 357 2.82 3.72 33.40
C GLY A 357 1.34 3.74 33.01
N TYR A 358 1.00 3.88 31.72
CA TYR A 358 -0.39 3.85 31.25
C TYR A 358 -0.78 2.47 30.69
N SER A 359 -2.01 2.04 30.98
CA SER A 359 -2.66 0.87 30.37
C SER A 359 -3.53 1.28 29.16
N LYS A 360 -3.94 0.33 28.31
CA LYS A 360 -4.91 0.62 27.24
C LYS A 360 -6.27 1.03 27.80
N LEU A 361 -6.63 0.56 29.00
CA LEU A 361 -7.85 0.97 29.69
C LEU A 361 -7.82 2.46 30.06
N ASP A 362 -6.66 2.97 30.51
CA ASP A 362 -6.49 4.41 30.79
C ASP A 362 -6.65 5.25 29.53
N LEU A 363 -6.13 4.76 28.40
CA LEU A 363 -6.30 5.41 27.09
C LEU A 363 -7.79 5.44 26.67
N ALA A 364 -8.51 4.34 26.88
CA ALA A 364 -9.95 4.26 26.61
C ALA A 364 -10.74 5.26 27.49
N TYR A 365 -10.39 5.37 28.78
CA TYR A 365 -10.99 6.36 29.66
C TYR A 365 -10.69 7.80 29.27
N ASN A 366 -9.46 8.09 28.83
CA ASN A 366 -9.10 9.41 28.34
C ASN A 366 -9.90 9.82 27.08
N ASN A 367 -10.31 8.84 26.27
CA ASN A 367 -11.14 9.08 25.10
C ASN A 367 -12.62 9.31 25.41
N LEU A 368 -13.10 9.04 26.63
CA LEU A 368 -14.53 9.07 26.97
C LEU A 368 -15.28 10.34 26.50
N PRO A 369 -14.76 11.57 26.68
CA PRO A 369 -15.44 12.77 26.19
C PRO A 369 -15.66 12.74 24.66
N SER A 370 -14.69 12.21 23.92
CA SER A 370 -14.80 12.06 22.46
C SER A 370 -15.76 10.95 22.08
N ILE A 371 -15.75 9.82 22.81
CA ILE A 371 -16.70 8.70 22.61
C ILE A 371 -18.14 9.18 22.85
N GLN A 372 -18.38 9.88 23.96
CA GLN A 372 -19.66 10.49 24.29
C GLN A 372 -20.11 11.46 23.20
N SER A 373 -19.23 12.37 22.78
CA SER A 373 -19.53 13.30 21.68
C SER A 373 -19.86 12.55 20.39
N GLY A 374 -19.10 11.52 20.03
CA GLY A 374 -19.34 10.69 18.85
C GLY A 374 -20.69 9.96 18.90
N ALA A 375 -21.08 9.45 20.06
CA ALA A 375 -22.38 8.80 20.28
C ALA A 375 -23.53 9.79 20.05
N TRP A 376 -23.45 11.00 20.62
CA TRP A 376 -24.43 12.05 20.43
C TRP A 376 -24.49 12.54 18.98
N TRP A 377 -23.35 12.73 18.31
CA TRP A 377 -23.33 13.11 16.89
C TRP A 377 -23.99 12.05 16.01
N SER A 378 -23.72 10.77 16.27
CA SER A 378 -24.32 9.65 15.52
C SER A 378 -25.83 9.58 15.75
N PHE A 379 -26.29 9.73 17.00
CA PHE A 379 -27.70 9.85 17.35
C PHE A 379 -28.37 11.03 16.64
N LEU A 380 -27.79 12.23 16.73
CA LEU A 380 -28.37 13.46 16.16
C LEU A 380 -28.46 13.37 14.63
N ALA A 381 -27.42 12.86 13.96
CA ALA A 381 -27.40 12.71 12.51
C ALA A 381 -28.49 11.73 12.03
N ILE A 382 -28.61 10.56 12.66
CA ILE A 382 -29.64 9.56 12.29
C ILE A 382 -31.03 10.09 12.61
N THR A 383 -31.21 10.74 13.77
CA THR A 383 -32.50 11.32 14.17
C THR A 383 -32.94 12.42 13.23
N ALA A 384 -32.03 13.31 12.82
CA ALA A 384 -32.32 14.33 11.83
C ALA A 384 -32.81 13.69 10.53
N VAL A 385 -32.12 12.66 10.02
CA VAL A 385 -32.55 11.94 8.81
C VAL A 385 -33.90 11.25 9.00
N ALA A 386 -34.14 10.60 10.14
CA ALA A 386 -35.41 9.96 10.46
C ALA A 386 -36.57 10.97 10.50
N VAL A 387 -36.35 12.15 11.10
CA VAL A 387 -37.32 13.25 11.13
C VAL A 387 -37.61 13.79 9.73
N LEU A 388 -36.59 14.02 8.90
CA LEU A 388 -36.79 14.46 7.51
C LEU A 388 -37.59 13.42 6.70
N ILE A 389 -37.29 12.13 6.88
CA ILE A 389 -38.05 11.04 6.26
C ILE A 389 -39.50 11.05 6.75
N TRP A 390 -39.73 11.20 8.05
CA TRP A 390 -41.06 11.27 8.63
C TRP A 390 -41.85 12.49 8.13
N LEU A 391 -41.24 13.67 8.06
CA LEU A 391 -41.86 14.89 7.53
C LEU A 391 -42.32 14.69 6.08
N TYR A 392 -41.46 14.11 5.23
CA TYR A 392 -41.80 13.78 3.85
C TYR A 392 -42.94 12.77 3.77
N LYS A 393 -42.85 11.66 4.52
CA LYS A 393 -43.87 10.60 4.51
C LYS A 393 -45.21 11.02 5.10
N SER A 394 -45.20 11.99 6.02
CA SER A 394 -46.41 12.58 6.61
C SER A 394 -47.03 13.66 5.72
N GLY A 395 -46.44 13.97 4.55
CA GLY A 395 -46.90 15.03 3.66
C GLY A 395 -46.62 16.45 4.17
N LYS A 396 -45.87 16.60 5.26
CA LYS A 396 -45.52 17.91 5.86
C LYS A 396 -44.38 18.61 5.11
N ALA A 397 -43.66 17.89 4.25
CA ALA A 397 -42.57 18.44 3.44
C ALA A 397 -42.54 17.82 2.03
N GLY A 398 -42.13 18.61 1.04
CA GLY A 398 -41.96 18.18 -0.34
C GLY A 398 -40.63 17.45 -0.60
N LYS A 399 -40.36 17.12 -1.87
CA LYS A 399 -39.14 16.40 -2.29
C LYS A 399 -37.84 17.19 -2.08
N SER A 400 -37.91 18.52 -1.92
CA SER A 400 -36.74 19.37 -1.65
C SER A 400 -35.99 18.99 -0.36
N ILE A 401 -36.69 18.36 0.60
CA ILE A 401 -36.08 17.91 1.87
C ILE A 401 -34.95 16.89 1.66
N PHE A 402 -34.97 16.16 0.54
CA PHE A 402 -33.92 15.21 0.23
C PHE A 402 -32.59 15.90 -0.13
N LEU A 403 -32.61 17.18 -0.56
CA LEU A 403 -31.37 17.95 -0.74
C LEU A 403 -30.71 18.28 0.60
N VAL A 404 -31.51 18.61 1.62
CA VAL A 404 -31.02 18.84 2.99
C VAL A 404 -30.47 17.55 3.58
N LEU A 405 -31.13 16.42 3.34
CA LEU A 405 -30.67 15.09 3.78
C LEU A 405 -29.26 14.77 3.28
N LEU A 406 -28.89 15.18 2.06
CA LEU A 406 -27.55 14.95 1.50
C LEU A 406 -26.44 15.65 2.29
N LEU A 407 -26.74 16.75 2.98
CA LEU A 407 -25.74 17.53 3.74
C LEU A 407 -25.39 16.88 5.08
N ILE A 408 -26.29 16.09 5.66
CA ILE A 408 -26.12 15.46 6.97
C ILE A 408 -24.94 14.47 7.00
N PRO A 409 -24.84 13.46 6.11
CA PRO A 409 -23.70 12.54 6.11
C PRO A 409 -22.39 13.28 5.81
N MET A 410 -22.40 14.25 4.88
CA MET A 410 -21.23 15.07 4.58
C MET A 410 -20.70 15.82 5.81
N PHE A 411 -21.58 16.52 6.54
CA PHE A 411 -21.17 17.27 7.74
C PHE A 411 -20.68 16.34 8.85
N ASN A 412 -21.40 15.23 9.09
CA ASN A 412 -21.03 14.26 10.11
C ASN A 412 -19.65 13.67 9.87
N ASP A 413 -19.35 13.31 8.63
CA ASP A 413 -18.12 12.62 8.28
C ASP A 413 -16.94 13.60 8.20
N VAL A 414 -17.12 14.80 7.60
CA VAL A 414 -16.09 15.86 7.60
C VAL A 414 -15.68 16.26 9.02
N ARG A 415 -16.64 16.31 9.96
CA ARG A 415 -16.37 16.55 11.39
C ARG A 415 -15.42 15.50 11.97
N PHE A 416 -15.58 14.23 11.59
CA PHE A 416 -14.69 13.15 12.02
C PHE A 416 -13.35 13.20 11.28
N ASP A 417 -13.38 13.36 9.97
CA ASP A 417 -12.25 13.22 9.05
C ASP A 417 -11.18 14.29 9.18
N LYS A 418 -11.54 15.49 9.67
CA LYS A 418 -10.59 16.59 9.89
C LYS A 418 -9.36 16.20 10.72
N ARG A 419 -9.45 15.13 11.53
CA ARG A 419 -8.33 14.61 12.34
C ARG A 419 -7.25 13.89 11.52
N PHE A 420 -7.55 13.51 10.28
CA PHE A 420 -6.63 12.82 9.37
C PHE A 420 -6.02 13.76 8.32
N ILE A 421 -6.49 15.00 8.23
CA ILE A 421 -6.03 15.98 7.25
C ILE A 421 -5.08 16.98 7.92
N SER A 422 -3.84 17.01 7.45
CA SER A 422 -2.83 17.98 7.85
C SER A 422 -2.28 18.71 6.64
N THR A 423 -2.53 20.01 6.57
CA THR A 423 -1.86 20.92 5.64
C THR A 423 -0.56 21.39 6.26
N VAL A 424 0.56 21.12 5.58
CA VAL A 424 1.91 21.55 5.99
C VAL A 424 2.60 22.22 4.81
N ASP A 425 3.49 23.17 5.07
CA ASP A 425 4.39 23.70 4.04
C ASP A 425 5.39 22.60 3.65
N PRO A 426 5.46 22.18 2.38
CA PRO A 426 6.43 21.18 1.96
C PRO A 426 7.87 21.71 1.97
N ALA A 427 8.11 23.02 1.86
CA ALA A 427 9.45 23.56 1.63
C ALA A 427 10.49 23.09 2.67
N PRO A 428 10.24 23.11 3.99
CA PRO A 428 11.21 22.68 4.99
C PRO A 428 11.62 21.21 4.89
N TYR A 429 10.79 20.35 4.29
CA TYR A 429 11.08 18.92 4.17
C TYR A 429 12.04 18.57 3.03
N TRP A 430 12.16 19.46 2.03
CA TRP A 430 12.94 19.23 0.81
C TRP A 430 14.10 20.21 0.63
N GLN A 431 14.38 21.05 1.64
CA GLN A 431 15.56 21.90 1.60
C GLN A 431 16.82 21.14 2.05
N PRO A 432 17.92 21.27 1.30
CA PRO A 432 19.20 20.73 1.73
C PRO A 432 19.65 21.46 3.00
N ASN A 433 20.21 20.71 3.93
CA ASN A 433 20.81 21.26 5.15
C ASN A 433 22.33 21.23 5.06
N VAL A 434 22.98 21.70 6.13
CA VAL A 434 24.45 21.76 6.24
C VAL A 434 25.16 20.42 6.00
N LEU A 435 24.50 19.28 6.29
CA LEU A 435 25.06 17.95 6.03
C LEU A 435 25.09 17.65 4.53
N VAL A 436 24.03 18.02 3.80
CA VAL A 436 23.97 17.84 2.34
C VAL A 436 25.06 18.68 1.67
N ASP A 437 25.21 19.93 2.08
CA ASP A 437 26.23 20.83 1.54
C ASP A 437 27.65 20.33 1.85
N TYR A 438 27.86 19.80 3.05
CA TYR A 438 29.13 19.19 3.43
C TYR A 438 29.49 18.00 2.52
N PHE A 439 28.56 17.06 2.36
CA PHE A 439 28.78 15.84 1.59
C PHE A 439 28.93 16.11 0.09
N LYS A 440 28.13 17.01 -0.50
CA LYS A 440 28.27 17.39 -1.92
C LYS A 440 29.65 17.95 -2.27
N LYS A 441 30.38 18.51 -1.30
CA LYS A 441 31.74 19.04 -1.49
C LYS A 441 32.85 17.99 -1.33
N GLN A 442 32.54 16.78 -0.83
CA GLN A 442 33.55 15.76 -0.61
C GLN A 442 33.94 15.07 -1.93
N PRO A 443 35.24 14.91 -2.22
CA PRO A 443 35.70 14.31 -3.47
C PRO A 443 35.64 12.78 -3.47
N GLY A 444 35.48 12.22 -4.68
CA GLY A 444 35.56 10.79 -4.95
C GLY A 444 34.28 10.01 -4.64
N ASN A 445 34.30 8.71 -4.95
CA ASN A 445 33.19 7.81 -4.67
C ASN A 445 33.28 7.30 -3.23
N TYR A 446 32.31 7.67 -2.39
CA TYR A 446 32.22 7.25 -0.99
C TYR A 446 30.79 6.87 -0.61
N ARG A 447 30.63 6.22 0.55
CA ARG A 447 29.33 6.08 1.22
C ARG A 447 29.35 6.65 2.64
N VAL A 448 28.16 7.05 3.09
CA VAL A 448 27.91 7.50 4.45
C VAL A 448 27.22 6.39 5.26
N MET A 449 27.70 6.14 6.47
CA MET A 449 27.00 5.33 7.48
C MET A 449 26.36 6.26 8.51
N ASN A 450 25.06 6.10 8.77
CA ASN A 450 24.32 6.95 9.69
C ASN A 450 23.98 6.23 11.00
N PHE A 451 24.72 6.49 12.08
CA PHE A 451 24.38 5.98 13.40
C PHE A 451 23.53 6.96 14.24
N THR A 452 23.21 8.14 13.70
CA THR A 452 22.39 9.14 14.41
C THR A 452 20.91 9.01 14.06
N ARG A 453 20.06 9.46 15.00
CA ARG A 453 18.61 9.65 14.80
C ARG A 453 18.24 11.10 14.47
N ALA A 454 19.22 12.01 14.43
CA ALA A 454 18.99 13.43 14.14
C ALA A 454 18.42 13.65 12.74
N VAL A 455 18.72 12.73 11.80
CA VAL A 455 18.26 12.79 10.42
C VAL A 455 17.78 11.40 10.00
N SER A 456 16.68 11.34 9.24
CA SER A 456 16.16 10.09 8.67
C SER A 456 17.19 9.38 7.80
N LYS A 457 17.24 8.05 7.85
CA LYS A 457 18.15 7.20 7.05
C LYS A 457 18.03 7.46 5.54
N ASN A 458 16.87 7.93 5.08
CA ASN A 458 16.62 8.21 3.66
C ASN A 458 16.82 9.67 3.25
N TYR A 459 17.24 10.56 4.16
CA TYR A 459 17.38 11.98 3.84
C TYR A 459 18.55 12.25 2.87
N LEU A 460 19.75 11.76 3.16
CA LEU A 460 20.92 11.99 2.29
C LEU A 460 20.74 11.42 0.86
N PRO A 461 20.17 10.20 0.67
CA PRO A 461 19.88 9.68 -0.66
C PRO A 461 18.95 10.53 -1.51
N GLN A 462 18.04 11.33 -0.91
CA GLN A 462 17.18 12.25 -1.66
C GLN A 462 17.98 13.31 -2.43
N TYR A 463 19.21 13.61 -2.00
CA TYR A 463 20.13 14.56 -2.63
C TYR A 463 21.26 13.88 -3.40
N GLY A 464 21.14 12.58 -3.69
CA GLY A 464 22.12 11.81 -4.44
C GLY A 464 23.36 11.40 -3.64
N ILE A 465 23.36 11.58 -2.31
CA ILE A 465 24.50 11.20 -1.47
C ILE A 465 24.39 9.70 -1.14
N PRO A 466 25.38 8.86 -1.52
CA PRO A 466 25.31 7.43 -1.29
C PRO A 466 25.41 7.07 0.19
N VAL A 467 24.57 6.14 0.63
CA VAL A 467 24.55 5.62 2.00
C VAL A 467 24.74 4.11 2.00
N ILE A 468 25.17 3.57 3.15
CA ILE A 468 25.19 2.12 3.39
C ILE A 468 23.82 1.67 3.88
N GLU A 469 23.23 2.39 4.82
CA GLU A 469 21.92 2.04 5.34
C GLU A 469 20.83 2.99 4.86
N GLY A 470 19.64 2.44 4.65
CA GLY A 470 18.46 3.15 4.18
C GLY A 470 17.27 2.20 4.15
N TYR A 471 16.07 2.74 4.04
CA TYR A 471 14.86 1.95 3.84
C TYR A 471 14.28 2.21 2.45
N HIS A 472 14.17 1.18 1.63
CA HIS A 472 13.36 1.23 0.42
C HIS A 472 12.53 -0.04 0.27
N GLY A 473 11.33 0.07 -0.31
CA GLY A 473 10.39 -1.07 -0.41
C GLY A 473 10.90 -2.24 -1.27
N ASN A 474 11.92 -1.98 -2.10
CA ASN A 474 12.45 -2.88 -3.12
C ASN A 474 13.87 -3.43 -2.82
N GLN A 475 14.23 -3.59 -1.54
CA GLN A 475 15.55 -4.12 -1.14
C GLN A 475 15.77 -5.56 -1.62
N LEU A 476 16.99 -5.93 -1.96
CA LEU A 476 17.32 -7.29 -2.35
C LEU A 476 17.52 -8.17 -1.11
N ASN A 477 16.99 -9.41 -1.14
CA ASN A 477 16.99 -10.35 -0.01
C ASN A 477 18.42 -10.59 0.52
N TRP A 478 19.38 -10.83 -0.37
CA TRP A 478 20.78 -11.05 0.03
C TRP A 478 21.41 -9.83 0.70
N TYR A 479 21.05 -8.61 0.30
CA TYR A 479 21.52 -7.40 0.96
C TYR A 479 20.88 -7.24 2.34
N ASP A 480 19.57 -7.52 2.47
CA ASP A 480 18.88 -7.54 3.76
C ASP A 480 19.49 -8.56 4.73
N LYS A 481 19.77 -9.79 4.27
CA LYS A 481 20.44 -10.83 5.06
C LYS A 481 21.85 -10.44 5.47
N LEU A 482 22.59 -9.74 4.61
CA LEU A 482 23.92 -9.22 4.94
C LEU A 482 23.83 -8.15 6.04
N MET A 483 22.93 -7.17 5.90
CA MET A 483 22.81 -6.08 6.87
C MET A 483 22.20 -6.53 8.21
N THR A 484 21.34 -7.56 8.20
CA THR A 484 20.64 -8.07 9.39
C THR A 484 21.32 -9.28 10.06
N TYR A 485 22.48 -9.72 9.56
CA TYR A 485 23.24 -10.84 10.12
C TYR A 485 23.41 -10.73 11.64
N ASN A 486 23.17 -11.82 12.37
CA ASN A 486 23.19 -11.91 13.84
C ASN A 486 22.46 -10.77 14.55
N LYS A 487 21.17 -10.56 14.24
CA LYS A 487 20.29 -9.55 14.89
C LYS A 487 20.85 -8.11 14.78
N ASN A 488 21.20 -7.69 13.56
CA ASN A 488 21.77 -6.36 13.21
C ASN A 488 23.25 -6.15 13.57
N ARG A 489 24.01 -7.20 13.92
CA ARG A 489 25.48 -7.08 14.01
C ARG A 489 26.10 -6.61 12.69
N GLY A 490 25.47 -6.91 11.55
CA GLY A 490 25.94 -6.46 10.24
C GLY A 490 26.14 -4.95 10.12
N MET A 491 25.16 -4.15 10.57
CA MET A 491 25.19 -2.69 10.48
C MET A 491 26.33 -2.04 11.27
N ALA A 492 26.88 -2.72 12.27
CA ALA A 492 27.96 -2.23 13.13
C ALA A 492 29.25 -3.06 12.97
N ASN A 493 29.38 -3.86 11.92
CA ASN A 493 30.61 -4.63 11.72
C ASN A 493 31.65 -3.80 10.95
N PRO A 494 32.83 -3.52 11.52
CA PRO A 494 33.83 -2.66 10.88
C PRO A 494 34.41 -3.26 9.59
N ARG A 495 34.54 -4.60 9.47
CA ARG A 495 35.01 -5.25 8.22
C ARG A 495 34.02 -5.02 7.08
N LEU A 496 32.72 -5.23 7.34
CA LEU A 496 31.69 -4.99 6.34
C LEU A 496 31.62 -3.50 5.96
N LEU A 497 31.68 -2.59 6.93
CA LEU A 497 31.62 -1.15 6.66
C LEU A 497 32.85 -0.68 5.86
N ASN A 498 34.05 -1.17 6.19
CA ASN A 498 35.25 -0.92 5.39
C ASN A 498 35.07 -1.42 3.96
N LEU A 499 34.63 -2.67 3.78
CA LEU A 499 34.35 -3.26 2.48
C LEU A 499 33.28 -2.48 1.70
N SER A 500 32.28 -1.94 2.40
CA SER A 500 31.16 -1.17 1.82
C SER A 500 31.53 0.26 1.43
N CYS A 501 32.80 0.67 1.54
CA CYS A 501 33.25 2.05 1.28
C CYS A 501 32.64 3.09 2.25
N ALA A 502 32.50 2.75 3.54
CA ALA A 502 31.97 3.61 4.61
C ALA A 502 32.92 4.75 5.03
N LYS A 503 33.23 5.69 4.13
CA LYS A 503 34.29 6.69 4.38
C LYS A 503 33.89 7.69 5.46
N TYR A 504 32.61 8.05 5.53
CA TYR A 504 32.10 8.99 6.52
C TYR A 504 31.06 8.31 7.42
N ILE A 505 31.24 8.49 8.72
CA ILE A 505 30.40 7.89 9.76
C ILE A 505 29.75 9.03 10.53
N MET A 506 28.43 9.14 10.48
CA MET A 506 27.68 10.11 11.26
C MET A 506 27.33 9.50 12.61
N VAL A 507 27.73 10.18 13.69
CA VAL A 507 27.42 9.78 15.07
C VAL A 507 26.71 10.91 15.80
N PRO A 508 25.87 10.61 16.82
CA PRO A 508 25.35 11.62 17.73
C PRO A 508 26.50 12.47 18.32
N GLY A 509 26.28 13.77 18.48
CA GLY A 509 27.34 14.68 18.94
C GLY A 509 27.92 14.37 20.33
N ASN A 510 27.15 13.69 21.18
CA ASN A 510 27.55 13.23 22.50
C ASN A 510 28.18 11.82 22.52
N GLN A 511 28.22 11.14 21.37
CA GLN A 511 28.77 9.79 21.27
C GLN A 511 30.20 9.84 20.74
N GLN A 512 31.08 9.05 21.36
CA GLN A 512 32.44 8.82 20.89
C GLN A 512 32.56 7.36 20.44
N LEU A 513 33.12 7.16 19.25
CA LEU A 513 33.52 5.83 18.79
C LEU A 513 34.98 5.59 19.18
N ASP A 514 35.33 4.33 19.41
CA ASP A 514 36.73 3.95 19.60
C ASP A 514 37.56 4.38 18.38
N ALA A 515 38.72 4.98 18.61
CA ALA A 515 39.57 5.53 17.56
C ALA A 515 40.05 4.45 16.59
N ASN A 516 40.25 3.23 17.08
CA ASN A 516 40.71 2.07 16.29
C ASN A 516 39.56 1.18 15.78
N TYR A 517 38.30 1.61 15.91
CA TYR A 517 37.12 0.77 15.64
C TYR A 517 37.13 0.13 14.24
N PHE A 518 37.67 0.82 13.23
CA PHE A 518 37.74 0.35 11.85
C PHE A 518 39.09 -0.27 11.45
N GLY A 519 40.06 -0.36 12.35
CA GLY A 519 41.39 -0.90 12.09
C GLY A 519 42.51 0.02 12.51
N GLU A 520 43.69 -0.19 11.90
CA GLU A 520 44.96 0.45 12.31
C GLU A 520 44.97 1.97 12.13
N LYS A 521 44.31 2.49 11.09
CA LYS A 521 44.22 3.94 10.90
C LYS A 521 43.14 4.50 11.81
N LEU A 522 43.52 5.47 12.64
CA LEU A 522 42.61 6.08 13.58
C LEU A 522 41.49 6.85 12.87
N LEU A 523 40.28 6.76 13.42
CA LEU A 523 39.18 7.63 13.05
C LEU A 523 39.55 9.09 13.34
N THR A 524 39.31 9.96 12.35
CA THR A 524 39.54 11.40 12.49
C THR A 524 38.21 12.14 12.45
N GLN A 525 38.04 13.17 13.28
CA GLN A 525 36.85 14.02 13.21
C GLN A 525 36.97 14.92 11.97
N ALA A 526 36.03 14.80 11.04
CA ALA A 526 36.01 15.55 9.79
C ALA A 526 35.14 16.81 9.86
N ALA A 527 34.08 16.79 10.67
CA ALA A 527 33.22 17.93 10.95
C ALA A 527 32.40 17.72 12.24
N ASP A 528 31.96 18.81 12.85
CA ASP A 528 31.03 18.82 13.99
C ASP A 528 29.92 19.83 13.73
N PHE A 529 28.67 19.37 13.80
CA PHE A 529 27.45 20.17 13.64
C PHE A 529 26.60 20.19 14.92
N GLY A 530 27.23 20.01 16.08
CA GLY A 530 26.60 20.00 17.39
C GLY A 530 25.88 18.69 17.69
N GLN A 531 24.72 18.46 17.06
CA GLN A 531 23.96 17.20 17.28
C GLN A 531 24.52 16.01 16.49
N VAL A 532 25.34 16.27 15.48
CA VAL A 532 25.93 15.26 14.61
C VAL A 532 27.42 15.54 14.44
N LYS A 533 28.24 14.54 14.73
CA LYS A 533 29.67 14.53 14.39
C LYS A 533 29.89 13.64 13.18
N ILE A 534 30.80 14.05 12.30
CA ILE A 534 31.22 13.26 11.14
C ILE A 534 32.63 12.76 11.42
N MET A 535 32.76 11.44 11.52
CA MET A 535 34.05 10.76 11.62
C MET A 535 34.47 10.26 10.23
N LYS A 536 35.74 10.41 9.88
CA LYS A 536 36.35 9.92 8.65
C LYS A 536 37.10 8.63 8.92
N ASN A 537 36.80 7.61 8.13
CA ASN A 537 37.42 6.30 8.16
C ASN A 537 38.32 6.11 6.94
N ASP A 538 39.64 6.08 7.17
CA ASP A 538 40.65 5.88 6.13
C ASP A 538 41.08 4.41 5.94
N ASN A 539 40.45 3.48 6.67
CA ASN A 539 40.60 2.03 6.47
C ASN A 539 39.68 1.48 5.36
N VAL A 540 38.79 2.30 4.81
CA VAL A 540 37.80 1.87 3.80
C VAL A 540 38.43 1.33 2.52
N PHE A 541 37.68 0.46 1.87
CA PHE A 541 37.96 0.03 0.50
C PHE A 541 37.47 1.11 -0.47
N PRO A 542 38.15 1.31 -1.61
CA PRO A 542 37.58 2.12 -2.67
C PRO A 542 36.32 1.44 -3.23
N ARG A 543 35.45 2.23 -3.89
CA ARG A 543 34.17 1.72 -4.43
C ARG A 543 34.34 0.52 -5.35
N THR A 544 35.44 0.52 -6.10
CA THR A 544 35.95 -0.60 -6.87
C THR A 544 37.40 -0.88 -6.50
N PHE A 545 37.80 -2.14 -6.48
CA PHE A 545 39.16 -2.58 -6.19
C PHE A 545 39.49 -3.89 -6.91
N LEU A 546 40.79 -4.14 -7.07
CA LEU A 546 41.32 -5.37 -7.66
C LEU A 546 41.81 -6.31 -6.55
N VAL A 547 41.65 -7.61 -6.78
CA VAL A 547 42.19 -8.69 -5.94
C VAL A 547 42.84 -9.75 -6.83
N ASP A 548 43.82 -10.46 -6.27
CA ASP A 548 44.61 -11.50 -6.94
C ASP A 548 44.36 -12.90 -6.35
N GLN A 549 43.42 -13.02 -5.41
CA GLN A 549 43.03 -14.29 -4.79
C GLN A 549 41.51 -14.38 -4.64
N TYR A 550 41.00 -15.61 -4.62
CA TYR A 550 39.60 -15.90 -4.31
C TYR A 550 39.47 -17.14 -3.42
N GLN A 551 38.35 -17.21 -2.72
CA GLN A 551 37.91 -18.40 -2.00
C GLN A 551 36.48 -18.74 -2.41
N ILE A 552 36.23 -20.02 -2.71
CA ILE A 552 34.93 -20.52 -3.11
C ILE A 552 34.20 -21.10 -1.91
N PHE A 553 32.94 -20.74 -1.76
CA PHE A 553 32.03 -21.25 -0.74
C PHE A 553 30.80 -21.85 -1.39
N GLU A 554 30.19 -22.85 -0.73
CA GLU A 554 29.03 -23.54 -1.28
C GLU A 554 27.77 -22.66 -1.27
N ASN A 555 27.67 -21.72 -0.33
CA ASN A 555 26.50 -20.87 -0.17
C ASN A 555 26.81 -19.52 0.50
N SER A 556 25.87 -18.58 0.33
CA SER A 556 25.98 -17.24 0.90
C SER A 556 26.07 -17.20 2.44
N ASP A 557 25.56 -18.20 3.17
CA ASP A 557 25.63 -18.22 4.63
C ASP A 557 27.05 -18.46 5.14
N GLN A 558 27.79 -19.38 4.50
CA GLN A 558 29.21 -19.58 4.76
C GLN A 558 30.02 -18.32 4.42
N ILE A 559 29.72 -17.65 3.30
CA ILE A 559 30.36 -16.37 2.94
C ILE A 559 30.10 -15.30 3.99
N ARG A 560 28.85 -15.15 4.46
CA ARG A 560 28.52 -14.18 5.51
C ARG A 560 29.30 -14.51 6.79
N LYS A 561 29.31 -15.77 7.21
CA LYS A 561 30.07 -16.20 8.39
C LYS A 561 31.55 -15.86 8.27
N GLU A 562 32.19 -16.15 7.14
CA GLU A 562 33.60 -15.79 6.92
C GLU A 562 33.82 -14.27 6.90
N LEU A 563 32.92 -13.53 6.26
CA LEU A 563 33.02 -12.07 6.19
C LEU A 563 32.95 -11.40 7.57
N PHE A 564 32.08 -11.90 8.45
CA PHE A 564 31.84 -11.31 9.76
C PHE A 564 32.76 -11.85 10.87
N ASP A 565 32.99 -13.16 10.86
CA ASP A 565 33.62 -13.90 11.96
C ASP A 565 34.98 -14.53 11.57
N GLY A 566 35.31 -14.55 10.28
CA GLY A 566 36.55 -15.14 9.74
C GLY A 566 37.77 -14.23 9.88
N ASN A 567 38.91 -14.66 9.32
CA ASN A 567 40.18 -13.92 9.38
C ASN A 567 40.78 -13.62 7.99
N THR A 568 40.10 -13.99 6.91
CA THR A 568 40.56 -13.77 5.54
C THR A 568 40.87 -12.30 5.24
N ASN A 569 42.02 -12.04 4.61
CA ASN A 569 42.42 -10.69 4.21
C ASN A 569 41.64 -10.25 2.95
N LEU A 570 40.54 -9.55 3.17
CA LEU A 570 39.63 -9.11 2.12
C LEU A 570 40.26 -8.12 1.12
N ARG A 571 41.43 -7.52 1.42
CA ARG A 571 42.14 -6.63 0.48
C ARG A 571 42.75 -7.38 -0.69
N ASN A 572 43.07 -8.66 -0.50
CA ASN A 572 43.73 -9.48 -1.51
C ASN A 572 42.86 -10.67 -1.93
N THR A 573 41.82 -10.99 -1.16
CA THR A 573 40.96 -12.17 -1.38
C THR A 573 39.49 -11.77 -1.50
N VAL A 574 38.82 -12.24 -2.56
CA VAL A 574 37.36 -12.17 -2.71
C VAL A 574 36.68 -13.49 -2.35
N LEU A 575 35.55 -13.40 -1.66
CA LEU A 575 34.71 -14.56 -1.32
C LEU A 575 33.64 -14.71 -2.41
N LEU A 576 33.62 -15.86 -3.10
CA LEU A 576 32.75 -16.15 -4.24
C LEU A 576 31.95 -17.44 -4.02
N GLU A 577 30.82 -17.55 -4.71
CA GLU A 577 30.01 -18.79 -4.75
C GLU A 577 30.29 -19.66 -5.98
N LYS A 578 30.96 -19.08 -6.99
CA LYS A 578 31.25 -19.72 -8.26
C LYS A 578 32.69 -19.40 -8.64
N GLU A 579 33.39 -20.42 -9.16
CA GLU A 579 34.75 -20.27 -9.65
C GLU A 579 34.80 -19.37 -10.90
N PRO A 580 35.73 -18.40 -10.96
CA PRO A 580 35.92 -17.59 -12.15
C PRO A 580 36.41 -18.44 -13.33
N GLN A 581 35.94 -18.14 -14.55
CA GLN A 581 36.34 -18.84 -15.78
C GLN A 581 37.75 -18.47 -16.28
N LEU A 582 38.60 -17.94 -15.40
CA LEU A 582 39.88 -17.38 -15.74
C LEU A 582 40.85 -17.62 -14.60
N ASN A 583 42.02 -18.18 -14.90
CA ASN A 583 43.02 -18.47 -13.87
C ASN A 583 43.59 -17.15 -13.32
N ILE A 584 43.44 -16.95 -12.01
CA ILE A 584 43.91 -15.76 -11.30
C ILE A 584 45.17 -16.15 -10.54
N GLU A 585 46.33 -15.76 -11.07
CA GLU A 585 47.61 -16.02 -10.43
C GLU A 585 47.87 -15.02 -9.32
N ARG A 586 48.42 -15.52 -8.20
CA ARG A 586 48.85 -14.67 -7.09
C ARG A 586 50.03 -13.82 -7.54
N ASP A 587 49.86 -12.51 -7.48
CA ASP A 587 50.85 -11.56 -7.93
C ASP A 587 50.71 -10.25 -7.14
N SER A 588 51.83 -9.75 -6.63
CA SER A 588 51.88 -8.53 -5.84
C SER A 588 51.27 -7.35 -6.62
N LEU A 589 50.17 -6.81 -6.11
CA LEU A 589 49.31 -5.74 -6.68
C LEU A 589 50.02 -4.38 -6.95
N SER A 590 51.35 -4.33 -7.03
CA SER A 590 52.13 -3.10 -6.82
C SER A 590 51.95 -2.01 -7.88
N LYS A 591 51.42 -2.31 -9.07
CA LYS A 591 51.18 -1.33 -10.15
C LYS A 591 49.80 -1.40 -10.81
N ASP A 592 49.02 -2.43 -10.51
CA ASP A 592 47.71 -2.63 -11.12
C ASP A 592 46.67 -1.72 -10.45
N SER A 593 45.81 -1.07 -11.24
CA SER A 593 44.81 -0.13 -10.72
C SER A 593 43.51 -0.17 -11.50
N ALA A 594 42.43 0.14 -10.79
CA ALA A 594 41.08 0.31 -11.35
C ALA A 594 40.44 1.56 -10.75
N TRP A 595 39.80 2.37 -11.60
CA TRP A 595 39.08 3.56 -11.15
C TRP A 595 37.81 3.79 -11.96
N ILE A 596 36.78 4.27 -11.29
CA ILE A 596 35.49 4.58 -11.91
C ILE A 596 35.63 5.89 -12.68
N SER A 597 35.46 5.85 -14.00
CA SER A 597 35.45 7.04 -14.84
C SER A 597 34.06 7.64 -14.98
N GLU A 598 33.03 6.80 -14.95
CA GLU A 598 31.63 7.24 -15.00
C GLU A 598 30.77 6.38 -14.07
N TYR A 599 29.87 7.03 -13.32
CA TYR A 599 28.94 6.37 -12.41
C TYR A 599 27.54 6.95 -12.60
N GLN A 600 26.70 6.24 -13.36
CA GLN A 600 25.28 6.54 -13.56
C GLN A 600 24.40 5.51 -12.84
N THR A 601 23.09 5.72 -12.88
CA THR A 601 22.11 4.82 -12.24
C THR A 601 22.03 3.45 -12.94
N ASP A 602 22.16 3.44 -14.26
CA ASP A 602 22.02 2.29 -15.15
C ASP A 602 23.32 1.88 -15.85
N SER A 603 24.43 2.61 -15.61
CA SER A 603 25.75 2.21 -16.12
C SER A 603 26.90 2.63 -15.21
N VAL A 604 27.94 1.80 -15.14
CA VAL A 604 29.20 2.13 -14.45
C VAL A 604 30.36 1.78 -15.37
N ILE A 605 31.23 2.75 -15.66
CA ILE A 605 32.43 2.55 -16.48
C ILE A 605 33.65 2.60 -15.57
N ILE A 606 34.48 1.56 -15.66
CA ILE A 606 35.69 1.39 -14.87
C ILE A 606 36.87 1.24 -15.82
N ASN A 607 37.83 2.13 -15.70
CA ASN A 607 39.08 2.04 -16.43
C ASN A 607 40.10 1.25 -15.63
N LEU A 608 40.97 0.55 -16.36
CA LEU A 608 41.91 -0.41 -15.83
C LEU A 608 43.31 -0.10 -16.34
N ASN A 609 44.28 -0.35 -15.47
CA ASN A 609 45.67 -0.50 -15.85
C ASN A 609 46.16 -1.77 -15.14
N ILE A 610 46.12 -2.90 -15.83
CA ILE A 610 46.45 -4.21 -15.27
C ILE A 610 47.42 -4.98 -16.16
N THR A 611 48.34 -5.71 -15.54
CA THR A 611 49.38 -6.47 -16.24
C THR A 611 49.07 -7.97 -16.28
N ASN A 612 48.43 -8.48 -15.23
CA ASN A 612 48.05 -9.89 -15.08
C ASN A 612 46.54 -10.04 -14.96
N ASN A 613 46.07 -11.29 -15.02
CA ASN A 613 44.68 -11.61 -14.75
C ASN A 613 44.32 -11.22 -13.32
N LYS A 614 43.22 -10.51 -13.11
CA LYS A 614 42.76 -10.06 -11.79
C LYS A 614 41.26 -10.24 -11.62
N LEU A 615 40.80 -10.20 -10.39
CA LEU A 615 39.37 -10.06 -10.07
C LEU A 615 39.09 -8.62 -9.70
N LEU A 616 38.11 -8.01 -10.35
CA LEU A 616 37.60 -6.71 -9.95
C LEU A 616 36.33 -6.88 -9.14
N VAL A 617 36.26 -6.17 -8.03
CA VAL A 617 35.07 -6.03 -7.21
C VAL A 617 34.51 -4.63 -7.41
N LEU A 618 33.21 -4.53 -7.66
CA LEU A 618 32.41 -3.32 -7.55
C LEU A 618 31.43 -3.52 -6.41
N THR A 619 31.50 -2.68 -5.38
CA THR A 619 30.69 -2.84 -4.16
C THR A 619 29.22 -2.37 -4.35
N ASP A 620 28.67 -2.57 -5.54
CA ASP A 620 27.26 -2.40 -5.89
C ASP A 620 26.55 -3.74 -5.79
N ASN A 621 25.26 -3.74 -5.46
CA ASN A 621 24.50 -4.97 -5.32
C ASN A 621 24.41 -5.71 -6.66
N PHE A 622 24.81 -6.98 -6.67
CA PHE A 622 24.54 -7.96 -7.70
C PHE A 622 23.03 -8.05 -7.93
N TYR A 623 22.64 -8.08 -9.20
CA TYR A 623 21.28 -8.34 -9.65
C TYR A 623 21.36 -8.80 -11.11
N GLU A 624 20.54 -9.78 -11.48
CA GLU A 624 20.61 -10.51 -12.77
C GLU A 624 20.47 -9.64 -14.03
N SER A 625 19.88 -8.44 -13.92
CA SER A 625 19.71 -7.53 -15.05
C SER A 625 20.93 -6.61 -15.28
N TRP A 626 22.00 -6.78 -14.50
CA TRP A 626 23.29 -6.15 -14.81
C TRP A 626 24.11 -7.07 -15.72
N HIS A 627 24.64 -6.47 -16.78
CA HIS A 627 25.55 -7.10 -17.73
C HIS A 627 26.90 -6.41 -17.65
N ALA A 628 27.97 -7.16 -17.89
CA ALA A 628 29.33 -6.61 -17.92
C ALA A 628 29.96 -6.89 -19.29
N GLU A 629 30.75 -5.93 -19.76
CA GLU A 629 31.57 -6.03 -20.96
C GLU A 629 33.01 -5.63 -20.62
N ILE A 630 33.99 -6.44 -21.03
CA ILE A 630 35.43 -6.15 -20.92
C ILE A 630 35.94 -5.84 -22.32
N ASP A 631 36.40 -4.61 -22.54
CA ASP A 631 36.88 -4.12 -23.84
C ASP A 631 35.91 -4.47 -25.01
N GLY A 632 34.60 -4.40 -24.76
CA GLY A 632 33.53 -4.68 -25.71
C GLY A 632 33.08 -6.15 -25.80
N ASN A 633 33.73 -7.08 -25.09
CA ASN A 633 33.34 -8.49 -25.06
C ASN A 633 32.50 -8.81 -23.82
N PRO A 634 31.40 -9.58 -23.92
CA PRO A 634 30.59 -9.97 -22.77
C PRO A 634 31.41 -10.70 -21.70
N ALA A 635 31.17 -10.38 -20.43
CA ALA A 635 31.82 -11.01 -19.29
C ALA A 635 30.80 -11.43 -18.22
N GLU A 636 31.07 -12.56 -17.57
CA GLU A 636 30.23 -13.06 -16.49
C GLU A 636 30.40 -12.21 -15.23
N ILE A 637 29.27 -11.77 -14.65
CA ILE A 637 29.25 -11.15 -13.32
C ILE A 637 29.08 -12.24 -12.26
N LEU A 638 30.04 -12.32 -11.35
CA LEU A 638 30.02 -13.18 -10.17
C LEU A 638 29.43 -12.43 -8.98
N ARG A 639 28.78 -13.15 -8.07
CA ARG A 639 28.30 -12.62 -6.80
C ARG A 639 29.37 -12.76 -5.72
N ALA A 640 29.97 -11.64 -5.35
CA ALA A 640 31.02 -11.55 -4.34
C ALA A 640 30.46 -11.13 -2.96
N TYR A 641 31.05 -11.65 -1.88
CA TYR A 641 30.69 -11.28 -0.51
C TYR A 641 29.17 -11.34 -0.25
N SER A 642 28.50 -12.33 -0.83
CA SER A 642 27.04 -12.54 -0.80
C SER A 642 26.17 -11.49 -1.52
N THR A 643 26.68 -10.31 -1.89
CA THR A 643 25.83 -9.24 -2.46
C THR A 643 26.50 -8.41 -3.54
N TYR A 644 27.83 -8.29 -3.60
CA TYR A 644 28.52 -7.39 -4.52
C TYR A 644 28.78 -8.02 -5.88
N ARG A 645 29.10 -7.18 -6.87
CA ARG A 645 29.46 -7.63 -8.22
C ARG A 645 30.97 -7.85 -8.28
N ALA A 646 31.39 -8.96 -8.87
CA ALA A 646 32.77 -9.20 -9.25
C ALA A 646 32.86 -9.68 -10.69
N VAL A 647 33.98 -9.39 -11.36
CA VAL A 647 34.27 -9.82 -12.73
C VAL A 647 35.72 -10.26 -12.80
N ALA A 648 35.97 -11.43 -13.41
CA ALA A 648 37.31 -11.88 -13.73
C ALA A 648 37.81 -11.16 -14.99
N ILE A 649 38.95 -10.50 -14.89
CA ILE A 649 39.49 -9.64 -15.95
C ILE A 649 40.77 -10.26 -16.52
N PRO A 650 40.83 -10.46 -17.84
CA PRO A 650 42.07 -10.83 -18.53
C PRO A 650 43.16 -9.78 -18.36
N ALA A 651 44.41 -10.23 -18.39
CA ALA A 651 45.58 -9.37 -18.46
C ALA A 651 45.47 -8.33 -19.60
N ARG A 652 45.99 -7.13 -19.36
CA ARG A 652 46.05 -6.00 -20.31
C ARG A 652 44.68 -5.42 -20.73
N SER A 653 43.59 -5.82 -20.08
CA SER A 653 42.30 -5.17 -20.31
C SER A 653 42.34 -3.70 -19.90
N LYS A 654 41.61 -2.86 -20.63
CA LYS A 654 41.64 -1.41 -20.44
C LYS A 654 40.37 -0.88 -19.78
N GLN A 655 39.24 -1.55 -19.98
CA GLN A 655 37.96 -1.05 -19.51
C GLN A 655 36.96 -2.18 -19.21
N ILE A 656 36.16 -1.95 -18.17
CA ILE A 656 34.90 -2.66 -17.91
C ILE A 656 33.74 -1.70 -17.97
N ILE A 657 32.66 -2.14 -18.60
CA ILE A 657 31.39 -1.44 -18.60
C ILE A 657 30.33 -2.34 -17.97
N PHE A 658 29.72 -1.89 -16.88
CA PHE A 658 28.49 -2.47 -16.35
C PHE A 658 27.29 -1.72 -16.92
N ARG A 659 26.30 -2.42 -17.48
CA ARG A 659 25.04 -1.84 -17.97
C ARG A 659 23.83 -2.59 -17.42
N TYR A 660 22.84 -1.84 -16.97
CA TYR A 660 21.56 -2.40 -16.55
C TYR A 660 20.60 -2.53 -17.74
N SER A 661 20.18 -3.75 -18.04
CA SER A 661 19.12 -4.03 -19.02
C SER A 661 18.30 -5.21 -18.57
N SER A 662 17.00 -4.98 -18.34
CA SER A 662 16.06 -6.00 -17.87
C SER A 662 15.13 -6.43 -19.00
N GLU A 663 15.27 -7.67 -19.46
CA GLU A 663 14.36 -8.28 -20.45
C GLU A 663 12.91 -8.26 -19.96
N LYS A 664 12.70 -8.51 -18.66
CA LYS A 664 11.37 -8.50 -18.03
C LYS A 664 10.70 -7.12 -18.14
N TYR A 665 11.46 -6.06 -17.95
CA TYR A 665 10.96 -4.70 -18.17
C TYR A 665 10.63 -4.46 -19.65
N HIS A 666 11.49 -4.86 -20.58
CA HIS A 666 11.27 -4.67 -22.02
C HIS A 666 10.03 -5.43 -22.53
N ILE A 667 9.83 -6.68 -22.10
CA ILE A 667 8.64 -7.47 -22.40
C ILE A 667 7.40 -6.77 -21.81
N GLY A 668 7.44 -6.37 -20.54
CA GLY A 668 6.34 -5.65 -19.90
C GLY A 668 5.97 -4.36 -20.62
N LYS A 669 6.98 -3.57 -21.01
CA LYS A 669 6.83 -2.33 -21.79
C LYS A 669 6.18 -2.59 -23.14
N LEU A 670 6.65 -3.59 -23.89
CA LEU A 670 6.10 -3.95 -25.19
C LEU A 670 4.62 -4.36 -25.09
N LEU A 671 4.28 -5.23 -24.13
CA LEU A 671 2.90 -5.66 -23.89
C LEU A 671 1.99 -4.47 -23.53
N THR A 672 2.43 -3.60 -22.62
CA THR A 672 1.69 -2.39 -22.25
C THR A 672 1.47 -1.47 -23.46
N GLN A 673 2.48 -1.27 -24.32
CA GLN A 673 2.36 -0.43 -25.52
C GLN A 673 1.36 -0.99 -26.52
N ILE A 674 1.45 -2.29 -26.84
CA ILE A 674 0.52 -2.98 -27.76
C ILE A 674 -0.92 -2.85 -27.26
N ILE A 675 -1.14 -3.13 -25.97
CA ILE A 675 -2.49 -3.06 -25.39
C ILE A 675 -3.00 -1.61 -25.28
N SER A 676 -2.12 -0.65 -25.05
CA SER A 676 -2.49 0.78 -25.06
C SER A 676 -2.96 1.21 -26.46
N ILE A 677 -2.23 0.86 -27.51
CA ILE A 677 -2.64 1.13 -28.91
C ILE A 677 -3.97 0.45 -29.22
N TYR A 678 -4.10 -0.82 -28.84
CA TYR A 678 -5.34 -1.58 -29.02
C TYR A 678 -6.55 -0.92 -28.34
N LEU A 679 -6.41 -0.45 -27.10
CA LEU A 679 -7.48 0.25 -26.38
C LEU A 679 -7.80 1.62 -27.01
N LEU A 680 -6.79 2.36 -27.47
CA LEU A 680 -6.99 3.62 -28.20
C LEU A 680 -7.78 3.40 -29.50
N LEU A 681 -7.49 2.33 -30.24
CA LEU A 681 -8.25 1.96 -31.43
C LEU A 681 -9.72 1.62 -31.09
N ILE A 682 -9.96 0.89 -30.00
CA ILE A 682 -11.33 0.59 -29.53
C ILE A 682 -12.09 1.86 -29.16
N ILE A 683 -11.43 2.80 -28.49
CA ILE A 683 -12.00 4.11 -28.15
C ILE A 683 -12.31 4.92 -29.41
N GLY A 684 -11.36 5.03 -30.34
CA GLY A 684 -11.53 5.72 -31.61
C GLY A 684 -12.69 5.15 -32.44
N LEU A 685 -12.78 3.82 -32.54
CA LEU A 685 -13.89 3.13 -33.22
C LEU A 685 -15.25 3.37 -32.56
N PHE A 686 -15.29 3.51 -31.24
CA PHE A 686 -16.52 3.82 -30.52
C PHE A 686 -17.03 5.23 -30.86
N PHE A 687 -16.15 6.24 -30.85
CA PHE A 687 -16.51 7.59 -31.24
C PHE A 687 -16.88 7.68 -32.72
N PHE A 688 -16.11 7.06 -33.62
CA PHE A 688 -16.40 7.04 -35.06
C PHE A 688 -17.77 6.43 -35.39
N LYS A 689 -18.16 5.35 -34.70
CA LYS A 689 -19.51 4.75 -34.86
C LYS A 689 -20.63 5.60 -34.24
N GLY A 690 -20.31 6.47 -33.29
CA GLY A 690 -21.24 7.46 -32.74
C GLY A 690 -21.57 8.53 -33.78
N PHE A 691 -20.56 9.09 -34.44
CA PHE A 691 -20.71 10.12 -35.47
C PHE A 691 -21.47 9.67 -36.72
N LYS A 692 -21.46 8.38 -37.07
CA LYS A 692 -22.23 7.85 -38.21
C LYS A 692 -23.73 7.63 -37.92
N LYS A 693 -24.16 7.81 -36.67
CA LYS A 693 -25.56 7.58 -36.24
C LYS A 693 -26.33 8.87 -35.95
N GLU A 694 -25.63 10.00 -35.90
CA GLU A 694 -26.18 11.36 -36.00
C GLU A 694 -26.10 11.77 -37.48
#